data_AF-A0A5N6MH50-F1
#
_entry.id   AF-A0A5N6MH50-F1
#
_cell.length_a   1.000
_cell.length_b   1.000
_cell.length_c   1.000
_cell.angle_alpha   90.00
_cell.angle_beta   90.00
_cell.angle_gamma   90.00
#
_symmetry.space_group_name_H-M   'P 1'
#
loop_
_entity.id
_entity.type
_entity.pdbx_description
1 polymer ?
#
loop_
_entity_poly.entity_id
_entity_poly.type
_entity_poly.pdbx_seq_one_letter_code
_entity_poly.pdbx_strand_id
1 'polypeptide(L)'
;MTGTMKHAVVVGVDGYLHAPPLRGCVNDAGDIAECLSLEQYDFDVTTLFNRDATRSNILEALGQIAYGSVSGDTLLFYFAGHGAVVGNSGHLVTHDATTFDPGLSLSHLSDIMESASHYFTNVVTILDCCHAGSAPIWTHSRVMAASDIERELRVVNSSRSILGACTADDTAKEHADPARGVFTEALVQGLLGDAVNFEGEVTLLHLHEYVSRAVDPLYQTPVFKGDLTGTVVLGKGFEPRRGAPIAVDDRRRILAKAQLLMDKHFELQNRELFEKETRIHGGSRRCAKDLEGVVRWFEDTQVSLPDLGREPDWRRLYDSMLDAQRRVSEVVQGEETAVGTLVRKIGQGGFGQVWEVKTPSGESAALKIFHGGELHDQVKAARFRNGFQNMRKLQHPNIVGVSSMTLAPLAFVMEYVPGPDLRDFYVDRSEVEPMVQLVRDIAETLVHAHHHKVRHRDIKPENIIVVQDLYGNLTPHLTDFDLAYHETNRTVTTNLGVGGVINYAAPEQLYEPNAGTSREVTVDVYSLGQLMYFIFVGTDPSGENQQRNTKELRRVLSEWTDERAAKIILELYGASTARNPKDRPASVSEVVGQLSLALGYIQAASGTNIIERANFCNRIAYLYGGLDIHDGSRFDENIAIRSKSGQIDIQLALREETGKGNSGLELRFAVERLSLTDISSSSNARNALNQRLDKVASRFPGASRRNGKHGQYEVFIDMKSVPLSVEGAATVRELISDAIGAIER
;
A
#
# COMPACT_ATOMS: atom_id res chain seq x y z
N MET A 1 36.55 -35.26 21.51
CA MET A 1 36.35 -33.88 21.03
C MET A 1 35.52 -33.19 22.09
N THR A 2 36.16 -32.41 22.96
CA THR A 2 35.49 -31.65 24.02
C THR A 2 34.81 -30.45 23.36
N GLY A 3 33.55 -30.61 22.98
CA GLY A 3 32.73 -29.52 22.45
C GLY A 3 32.65 -28.42 23.50
N THR A 4 33.05 -27.21 23.13
CA THR A 4 32.93 -26.05 23.99
C THR A 4 31.44 -25.72 24.14
N MET A 5 30.91 -25.89 25.34
CA MET A 5 29.47 -25.71 25.63
C MET A 5 29.04 -24.27 25.34
N LYS A 6 27.94 -24.09 24.62
CA LYS A 6 27.27 -22.79 24.45
C LYS A 6 26.01 -22.79 25.29
N HIS A 7 25.72 -21.69 25.97
CA HIS A 7 24.53 -21.58 26.81
C HIS A 7 23.70 -20.38 26.37
N ALA A 8 22.39 -20.52 26.38
CA ALA A 8 21.47 -19.42 26.14
C ALA A 8 20.43 -19.32 27.26
N VAL A 9 20.16 -18.10 27.72
CA VAL A 9 19.02 -17.81 28.59
C VAL A 9 18.06 -16.94 27.80
N VAL A 10 16.87 -17.46 27.54
CA VAL A 10 15.88 -16.88 26.64
C VAL A 10 14.62 -16.54 27.44
N VAL A 11 14.29 -15.25 27.51
CA VAL A 11 13.21 -14.73 28.34
C VAL A 11 12.14 -14.08 27.48
N GLY A 12 10.88 -14.43 27.70
CA GLY A 12 9.72 -13.86 27.00
C GLY A 12 8.58 -13.53 27.96
N VAL A 13 8.06 -12.30 27.92
CA VAL A 13 7.02 -11.84 28.85
C VAL A 13 5.86 -11.14 28.13
N ASP A 14 4.73 -11.83 28.07
CA ASP A 14 3.45 -11.30 27.56
C ASP A 14 2.55 -10.83 28.70
N GLY A 15 2.40 -11.65 29.73
CA GLY A 15 1.60 -11.34 30.91
C GLY A 15 2.44 -10.68 31.99
N TYR A 16 1.97 -9.58 32.58
CA TYR A 16 2.61 -8.91 33.71
C TYR A 16 1.60 -8.78 34.86
N LEU A 17 2.06 -8.80 36.12
CA LEU A 17 1.18 -8.63 37.28
C LEU A 17 0.67 -7.18 37.44
N HIS A 18 1.54 -6.21 37.19
CA HIS A 18 1.27 -4.78 37.41
C HIS A 18 1.63 -3.87 36.22
N ALA A 19 1.81 -4.44 35.03
CA ALA A 19 2.09 -3.71 33.79
C ALA A 19 1.12 -4.13 32.66
N PRO A 20 0.96 -3.32 31.59
CA PRO A 20 0.09 -3.68 30.47
C PRO A 20 0.60 -4.96 29.78
N PRO A 21 -0.27 -5.92 29.45
CA PRO A 21 0.15 -7.13 28.77
C PRO A 21 0.66 -6.82 27.35
N LEU A 22 1.68 -7.56 26.94
CA LEU A 22 2.13 -7.68 25.55
C LEU A 22 1.50 -8.92 24.89
N ARG A 23 1.63 -9.00 23.57
CA ARG A 23 1.30 -10.20 22.82
C ARG A 23 2.56 -10.58 22.03
N GLY A 24 2.72 -11.85 21.69
CA GLY A 24 3.79 -12.29 20.79
C GLY A 24 5.20 -12.40 21.41
N CYS A 25 5.54 -11.75 22.52
CA CYS A 25 6.89 -11.81 23.10
C CYS A 25 7.29 -13.22 23.56
N VAL A 26 6.34 -14.03 24.03
CA VAL A 26 6.60 -15.45 24.35
C VAL A 26 6.80 -16.28 23.07
N ASN A 27 6.06 -15.97 22.00
CA ASN A 27 6.23 -16.65 20.71
C ASN A 27 7.58 -16.29 20.10
N ASP A 28 7.95 -15.01 20.10
CA ASP A 28 9.23 -14.48 19.65
C ASP A 28 10.40 -15.16 20.39
N ALA A 29 10.33 -15.22 21.72
CA ALA A 29 11.33 -15.91 22.54
C ALA A 29 11.35 -17.43 22.29
N GLY A 30 10.19 -18.05 22.04
CA GLY A 30 10.08 -19.45 21.65
C GLY A 30 10.78 -19.76 20.32
N ASP A 31 10.54 -18.95 19.29
CA ASP A 31 11.14 -19.10 17.96
C ASP A 31 12.67 -18.96 18.01
N ILE A 32 13.18 -18.04 18.82
CA ILE A 32 14.63 -17.87 19.05
C ILE A 32 15.21 -19.08 19.80
N ALA A 33 14.53 -19.58 20.83
CA ALA A 33 14.97 -20.77 21.56
C ALA A 33 15.03 -22.01 20.65
N GLU A 34 14.05 -22.19 19.77
CA GLU A 34 14.04 -23.26 18.76
C GLU A 34 15.22 -23.13 17.80
N CYS A 35 15.49 -21.93 17.29
CA CYS A 35 16.63 -21.69 16.39
C CYS A 35 17.97 -22.00 17.07
N LEU A 36 18.18 -21.52 18.30
CA LEU A 36 19.45 -21.73 19.01
C LEU A 36 19.69 -23.20 19.40
N SER A 37 18.62 -23.99 19.51
CA SER A 37 18.68 -25.42 19.81
C SER A 37 18.98 -26.29 18.58
N LEU A 38 19.01 -25.73 17.36
CA LEU A 38 19.34 -26.48 16.15
C LEU A 38 20.77 -27.04 16.22
N GLU A 39 21.02 -28.18 15.56
CA GLU A 39 22.33 -28.85 15.52
C GLU A 39 23.47 -27.94 15.03
N GLN A 40 23.15 -27.00 14.13
CA GLN A 40 24.09 -26.02 13.59
C GLN A 40 24.56 -24.99 14.63
N TYR A 41 23.77 -24.75 15.68
CA TYR A 41 24.03 -23.77 16.74
C TYR A 41 24.48 -24.43 18.05
N ASP A 42 23.80 -25.51 18.46
CA ASP A 42 24.11 -26.38 19.61
C ASP A 42 24.21 -25.63 20.94
N PHE A 43 23.23 -24.76 21.24
CA PHE A 43 23.13 -24.11 22.55
C PHE A 43 22.34 -24.96 23.54
N ASP A 44 22.80 -25.01 24.78
CA ASP A 44 22.00 -25.40 25.93
C ASP A 44 21.08 -24.23 26.33
N VAL A 45 19.79 -24.32 25.96
CA VAL A 45 18.83 -23.22 26.08
C VAL A 45 17.97 -23.37 27.33
N THR A 46 18.05 -22.39 28.24
CA THR A 46 17.13 -22.20 29.36
C THR A 46 16.07 -21.17 29.00
N THR A 47 14.79 -21.58 28.94
CA THR A 47 13.66 -20.68 28.63
C THR A 47 12.90 -20.28 29.89
N LEU A 48 12.62 -18.97 30.05
CA LEU A 48 11.80 -18.44 31.14
C LEU A 48 10.65 -17.60 30.55
N PHE A 49 9.41 -18.09 30.63
CA PHE A 49 8.25 -17.43 30.04
C PHE A 49 7.20 -17.02 31.07
N ASN A 50 6.65 -15.81 30.93
CA ASN A 50 5.58 -15.29 31.79
C ASN A 50 5.85 -15.54 33.28
N ARG A 51 5.09 -16.43 33.94
CA ARG A 51 5.19 -16.72 35.38
C ARG A 51 6.58 -17.18 35.83
N ASP A 52 7.36 -17.76 34.92
CA ASP A 52 8.72 -18.20 35.21
C ASP A 52 9.76 -17.09 34.97
N ALA A 53 9.41 -16.05 34.22
CA ALA A 53 10.23 -14.88 33.95
C ALA A 53 10.19 -13.84 35.10
N THR A 54 10.39 -14.32 36.33
CA THR A 54 10.53 -13.48 37.52
C THR A 54 11.96 -12.93 37.64
N ARG A 55 12.12 -11.81 38.34
CA ARG A 55 13.45 -11.24 38.63
C ARG A 55 14.37 -12.27 39.29
N SER A 56 13.86 -13.03 40.26
CA SER A 56 14.64 -14.05 40.97
C SER A 56 15.07 -15.20 40.08
N ASN A 57 14.17 -15.73 39.24
CA ASN A 57 14.49 -16.85 38.36
C ASN A 57 15.49 -16.46 37.26
N ILE A 58 15.37 -15.25 36.69
CA ILE A 58 16.33 -14.76 35.70
C ILE A 58 17.71 -14.58 36.33
N LEU A 59 17.78 -14.03 37.53
CA LEU A 59 19.03 -13.90 38.28
C LEU A 59 19.61 -15.25 38.69
N GLU A 60 18.79 -16.22 39.03
CA GLU A 60 19.23 -17.58 39.33
C GLU A 60 19.82 -18.25 38.09
N ALA A 61 19.11 -18.22 36.95
CA ALA A 61 19.57 -18.81 35.70
C ALA A 61 20.90 -18.19 35.22
N LEU A 62 20.98 -16.85 35.19
CA LEU A 62 22.21 -16.16 34.81
C LEU A 62 23.32 -16.30 35.86
N GLY A 63 22.97 -16.29 37.14
CA GLY A 63 23.92 -16.38 38.24
C GLY A 63 24.56 -17.77 38.35
N GLN A 64 23.80 -18.84 38.11
CA GLN A 64 24.34 -20.20 38.05
C GLN A 64 25.39 -20.34 36.94
N ILE A 65 25.21 -19.64 35.82
CA ILE A 65 26.16 -19.65 34.70
C ILE A 65 27.35 -18.71 34.98
N ALA A 66 27.09 -17.49 35.45
CA ALA A 66 28.11 -16.45 35.62
C ALA A 66 29.01 -16.65 36.84
N TYR A 67 28.50 -17.28 37.90
CA TYR A 67 29.20 -17.49 39.18
C TYR A 67 29.36 -18.98 39.53
N GLY A 68 28.90 -19.89 38.68
CA GLY A 68 29.07 -21.32 38.85
C GLY A 68 30.40 -21.84 38.30
N SER A 69 30.52 -23.17 38.23
CA SER A 69 31.71 -23.86 37.70
C SER A 69 31.68 -24.05 36.18
N VAL A 70 30.70 -23.46 35.49
CA VAL A 70 30.43 -23.68 34.07
C VAL A 70 31.29 -22.73 33.24
N SER A 71 31.96 -23.27 32.22
CA SER A 71 32.74 -22.50 31.24
C SER A 71 32.37 -22.95 29.83
N GLY A 72 32.50 -22.06 28.86
CA GLY A 72 31.97 -22.31 27.52
C GLY A 72 32.51 -21.39 26.44
N ASP A 73 32.05 -21.62 25.21
CA ASP A 73 32.40 -20.76 24.08
C ASP A 73 31.57 -19.49 24.09
N THR A 74 30.24 -19.62 24.03
CA THR A 74 29.33 -18.48 23.94
C THR A 74 28.23 -18.58 25.00
N LEU A 75 28.03 -17.49 25.73
CA LEU A 75 26.83 -17.24 26.54
C LEU A 75 25.96 -16.21 25.80
N LEU A 76 24.70 -16.54 25.54
CA LEU A 76 23.73 -15.63 24.91
C LEU A 76 22.56 -15.36 25.86
N PHE A 77 22.28 -14.09 26.13
CA PHE A 77 21.08 -13.66 26.82
C PHE A 77 20.12 -13.00 25.84
N TYR A 78 18.91 -13.54 25.69
CA TYR A 78 17.84 -12.97 24.88
C TYR A 78 16.66 -12.55 25.76
N PHE A 79 16.14 -11.34 25.56
CA PHE A 79 14.96 -10.85 26.26
C PHE A 79 13.96 -10.21 25.30
N ALA A 80 12.71 -10.68 25.32
CA ALA A 80 11.57 -10.05 24.66
C ALA A 80 10.50 -9.64 25.69
N GLY A 81 10.20 -8.33 25.75
CA GLY A 81 9.27 -7.77 26.72
C GLY A 81 9.39 -6.26 26.91
N HIS A 82 8.74 -5.70 27.93
CA HIS A 82 8.82 -4.26 28.21
C HIS A 82 10.20 -3.83 28.72
N GLY A 83 10.66 -2.66 28.27
CA GLY A 83 11.80 -1.94 28.82
C GLY A 83 11.35 -0.61 29.47
N ALA A 84 11.91 -0.26 30.63
CA ALA A 84 11.53 0.95 31.36
C ALA A 84 12.76 1.70 31.89
N VAL A 85 12.73 3.03 31.85
CA VAL A 85 13.73 3.88 32.52
C VAL A 85 13.08 4.48 33.76
N VAL A 86 13.65 4.17 34.93
CA VAL A 86 13.22 4.68 36.23
C VAL A 86 14.36 5.53 36.80
N GLY A 87 14.12 6.84 36.94
CA GLY A 87 15.18 7.81 37.24
C GLY A 87 16.18 7.91 36.09
N ASN A 88 17.45 7.54 36.36
CA ASN A 88 18.54 7.51 35.37
C ASN A 88 19.00 6.07 35.05
N SER A 89 18.18 5.06 35.36
CA SER A 89 18.53 3.65 35.20
C SER A 89 17.49 2.90 34.35
N GLY A 90 17.97 2.20 33.32
CA GLY A 90 17.20 1.31 32.46
C GLY A 90 16.99 -0.06 33.10
N HIS A 91 15.81 -0.63 32.87
CA HIS A 91 15.36 -1.90 33.43
C HIS A 91 14.62 -2.73 32.38
N LEU A 92 14.81 -4.04 32.44
CA LEU A 92 13.99 -5.04 31.77
C LEU A 92 12.84 -5.41 32.71
N VAL A 93 11.61 -5.25 32.23
CA VAL A 93 10.43 -5.45 33.07
C VAL A 93 10.13 -6.94 33.20
N THR A 94 10.15 -7.47 34.43
CA THR A 94 9.88 -8.89 34.70
C THR A 94 8.40 -9.14 34.97
N HIS A 95 7.97 -10.40 34.92
CA HIS A 95 6.56 -10.76 35.16
C HIS A 95 6.04 -10.28 36.52
N ASP A 96 6.90 -10.36 37.54
CA ASP A 96 6.67 -9.98 38.92
C ASP A 96 6.92 -8.50 39.23
N ALA A 97 7.14 -7.66 38.20
CA ALA A 97 7.38 -6.24 38.37
C ALA A 97 6.25 -5.55 39.15
N THR A 98 6.63 -4.69 40.09
CA THR A 98 5.71 -3.87 40.92
C THR A 98 6.03 -2.40 40.75
N THR A 99 5.14 -1.47 41.12
CA THR A 99 5.29 -0.01 40.93
C THR A 99 6.64 0.60 41.36
N PHE A 100 7.41 -0.06 42.23
CA PHE A 100 8.71 0.43 42.72
C PHE A 100 9.89 -0.51 42.42
N ASP A 101 9.65 -1.68 41.82
CA ASP A 101 10.67 -2.64 41.43
C ASP A 101 10.34 -3.17 40.03
N PRO A 102 10.97 -2.62 38.97
CA PRO A 102 10.57 -2.93 37.60
C PRO A 102 11.09 -4.31 37.21
N GLY A 103 12.02 -4.89 37.98
CA GLY A 103 12.64 -6.16 37.67
C GLY A 103 14.16 -6.04 37.58
N LEU A 104 14.72 -6.39 36.44
CA LEU A 104 16.17 -6.50 36.25
C LEU A 104 16.76 -5.19 35.71
N SER A 105 17.63 -4.52 36.47
CA SER A 105 18.33 -3.33 35.95
C SER A 105 19.40 -3.72 34.93
N LEU A 106 19.61 -2.86 33.92
CA LEU A 106 20.65 -3.05 32.91
C LEU A 106 22.05 -3.01 33.52
N SER A 107 22.26 -2.22 34.58
CA SER A 107 23.52 -2.20 35.32
C SER A 107 23.81 -3.56 35.95
N HIS A 108 22.82 -4.17 36.60
CA HIS A 108 22.98 -5.47 37.25
C HIS A 108 23.15 -6.59 36.22
N LEU A 109 22.42 -6.53 35.11
CA LEU A 109 22.65 -7.44 33.97
C LEU A 109 24.08 -7.30 33.45
N SER A 110 24.58 -6.08 33.28
CA SER A 110 25.96 -5.81 32.85
C SER A 110 26.99 -6.42 33.81
N ASP A 111 26.79 -6.29 35.13
CA ASP A 111 27.70 -6.86 36.14
C ASP A 111 27.72 -8.40 36.10
N ILE A 112 26.57 -9.03 35.84
CA ILE A 112 26.48 -10.49 35.71
C ILE A 112 27.14 -10.95 34.41
N MET A 113 26.86 -10.28 33.29
CA MET A 113 27.51 -10.55 32.00
C MET A 113 29.03 -10.32 32.07
N GLU A 114 29.49 -9.36 32.87
CA GLU A 114 30.90 -9.13 33.18
C GLU A 114 31.54 -10.32 33.88
N SER A 115 30.87 -10.78 34.92
CA SER A 115 31.33 -11.93 35.69
C SER A 115 31.41 -13.16 34.78
N ALA A 116 30.39 -13.40 33.95
CA ALA A 116 30.37 -14.49 32.98
C ALA A 116 31.50 -14.42 31.94
N SER A 117 31.97 -13.22 31.56
CA SER A 117 33.06 -13.07 30.57
C SER A 117 34.42 -13.60 31.04
N HIS A 118 34.56 -13.96 32.32
CA HIS A 118 35.74 -14.67 32.83
C HIS A 118 35.73 -16.17 32.47
N TYR A 119 34.55 -16.73 32.17
CA TYR A 119 34.34 -18.17 31.95
C TYR A 119 33.87 -18.49 30.53
N PHE A 120 33.40 -17.49 29.79
CA PHE A 120 32.94 -17.62 28.41
C PHE A 120 33.79 -16.77 27.47
N THR A 121 34.11 -17.33 26.30
CA THR A 121 34.89 -16.63 25.27
C THR A 121 34.11 -15.45 24.70
N ASN A 122 32.80 -15.64 24.50
CA ASN A 122 31.88 -14.66 23.96
C ASN A 122 30.68 -14.51 24.89
N VAL A 123 30.31 -13.28 25.24
CA VAL A 123 29.07 -12.98 25.97
C VAL A 123 28.22 -12.04 25.13
N VAL A 124 27.06 -12.52 24.69
CA VAL A 124 26.17 -11.85 23.76
C VAL A 124 24.87 -11.50 24.46
N THR A 125 24.39 -10.28 24.27
CA THR A 125 23.10 -9.83 24.81
C THR A 125 22.24 -9.29 23.68
N ILE A 126 21.06 -9.88 23.48
CA ILE A 126 20.08 -9.47 22.48
C ILE A 126 18.82 -9.02 23.21
N LEU A 127 18.38 -7.79 22.96
CA LEU A 127 17.23 -7.19 23.63
C LEU A 127 16.19 -6.79 22.60
N ASP A 128 15.06 -7.51 22.54
CA ASP A 128 13.87 -7.18 21.74
C ASP A 128 12.82 -6.52 22.65
N CYS A 129 13.09 -5.27 23.03
CA CYS A 129 12.22 -4.53 23.92
C CYS A 129 11.15 -3.75 23.12
N CYS A 130 9.94 -4.29 23.04
CA CYS A 130 8.79 -3.63 22.41
C CYS A 130 8.10 -2.65 23.37
N HIS A 131 7.66 -1.50 22.85
CA HIS A 131 6.72 -0.62 23.55
C HIS A 131 5.31 -0.91 23.01
N ALA A 132 4.42 -1.52 23.81
CA ALA A 132 2.98 -1.41 23.58
C ALA A 132 2.46 -0.20 24.36
N GLY A 133 1.62 0.60 23.71
CA GLY A 133 1.15 1.91 24.15
C GLY A 133 1.05 2.10 25.65
N SER A 134 1.74 3.14 26.14
CA SER A 134 1.55 3.77 27.44
C SER A 134 1.63 2.81 28.64
N ALA A 135 2.82 2.71 29.25
CA ALA A 135 2.95 2.36 30.66
C ALA A 135 3.22 3.61 31.54
N PRO A 136 2.29 4.60 31.63
CA PRO A 136 2.33 5.62 32.67
C PRO A 136 1.72 5.00 33.94
N ILE A 137 2.24 3.85 34.38
CA ILE A 137 1.82 3.30 35.68
C ILE A 137 2.68 3.96 36.78
N TRP A 138 3.89 4.40 36.43
CA TRP A 138 4.86 4.91 37.38
C TRP A 138 5.06 6.38 37.08
N THR A 139 4.64 7.22 38.01
CA THR A 139 4.81 8.66 37.89
C THR A 139 6.31 8.95 37.69
N HIS A 140 6.67 9.50 36.52
CA HIS A 140 8.03 9.90 36.08
C HIS A 140 8.92 8.85 35.38
N SER A 141 8.42 7.69 34.92
CA SER A 141 9.21 6.80 34.05
C SER A 141 9.06 7.15 32.56
N ARG A 142 10.08 6.81 31.76
CA ARG A 142 10.04 6.90 30.28
C ARG A 142 10.48 5.60 29.62
N VAL A 143 10.19 5.47 28.33
CA VAL A 143 10.58 4.32 27.52
C VAL A 143 12.11 4.26 27.39
N MET A 144 12.63 3.03 27.35
CA MET A 144 14.05 2.77 27.14
C MET A 144 14.41 2.99 25.66
N ALA A 145 15.28 3.97 25.41
CA ALA A 145 15.79 4.28 24.08
C ALA A 145 17.15 3.61 23.84
N ALA A 146 17.58 3.55 22.58
CA ALA A 146 18.90 3.08 22.17
C ALA A 146 20.04 3.71 23.00
N SER A 147 19.98 5.03 23.23
CA SER A 147 20.99 5.77 23.99
C SER A 147 21.06 5.36 25.47
N ASP A 148 19.99 4.79 26.05
CA ASP A 148 19.99 4.30 27.43
C ASP A 148 20.71 2.97 27.57
N ILE A 149 20.46 2.07 26.62
CA ILE A 149 21.20 0.83 26.48
C ILE A 149 22.69 1.15 26.28
N GLU A 150 23.00 2.11 25.40
CA GLU A 150 24.38 2.54 25.15
C GLU A 150 25.08 3.15 26.37
N ARG A 151 24.35 3.88 27.21
CA ARG A 151 24.89 4.54 28.41
C ARG A 151 25.17 3.55 29.54
N GLU A 152 24.30 2.55 29.73
CA GLU A 152 24.31 1.71 30.93
C GLU A 152 24.99 0.35 30.72
N LEU A 153 24.90 -0.23 29.52
CA LEU A 153 25.70 -1.40 29.17
C LEU A 153 27.08 -0.95 28.69
N ARG A 154 28.00 -0.74 29.65
CA ARG A 154 29.40 -0.42 29.35
C ARG A 154 30.10 -1.65 28.78
N VAL A 155 30.76 -1.48 27.63
CA VAL A 155 31.67 -2.50 27.08
C VAL A 155 32.99 -2.35 27.83
N VAL A 156 33.25 -3.25 28.78
CA VAL A 156 34.45 -3.19 29.62
C VAL A 156 35.59 -4.03 29.01
N ASN A 157 35.29 -5.11 28.27
CA ASN A 157 36.27 -6.02 27.65
C ASN A 157 35.87 -6.46 26.22
N SER A 158 36.85 -6.95 25.45
CA SER A 158 36.81 -7.29 24.01
C SER A 158 35.96 -8.51 23.58
N SER A 159 34.95 -8.86 24.38
CA SER A 159 34.15 -10.08 24.21
C SER A 159 32.66 -9.87 24.48
N ARG A 160 32.19 -8.61 24.48
CA ARG A 160 30.76 -8.30 24.62
C ARG A 160 30.21 -7.73 23.34
N SER A 161 29.06 -8.24 22.91
CA SER A 161 28.31 -7.69 21.80
C SER A 161 26.84 -7.58 22.17
N ILE A 162 26.32 -6.36 22.04
CA ILE A 162 24.93 -6.02 22.30
C ILE A 162 24.26 -5.85 20.95
N LEU A 163 23.15 -6.56 20.75
CA LEU A 163 22.25 -6.36 19.62
C LEU A 163 20.88 -5.97 20.17
N GLY A 164 20.65 -4.67 20.30
CA GLY A 164 19.42 -4.11 20.87
C GLY A 164 18.49 -3.63 19.78
N ALA A 165 17.21 -3.89 19.93
CA ALA A 165 16.18 -3.41 19.04
C ALA A 165 15.40 -2.31 19.77
N CYS A 166 15.70 -1.04 19.46
CA CYS A 166 15.03 0.10 20.08
C CYS A 166 14.47 1.04 19.03
N THR A 167 13.39 1.71 19.38
CA THR A 167 12.87 2.86 18.64
C THR A 167 13.48 4.14 19.22
N ALA A 168 13.52 5.23 18.44
CA ALA A 168 13.95 6.52 18.95
C ALA A 168 12.88 7.15 19.86
N ASP A 169 11.58 6.98 19.54
CA ASP A 169 10.46 7.61 20.27
C ASP A 169 9.06 6.94 20.06
N ASP A 170 8.93 5.69 19.59
CA ASP A 170 7.58 5.13 19.29
C ASP A 170 7.37 3.61 19.49
N THR A 171 6.10 3.17 19.56
CA THR A 171 5.69 1.78 19.91
C THR A 171 5.94 0.75 18.82
N ALA A 172 6.58 -0.37 19.16
CA ALA A 172 6.80 -1.52 18.25
C ALA A 172 5.45 -2.18 17.88
N LYS A 173 5.23 -2.45 16.60
CA LYS A 173 4.02 -3.14 16.09
C LYS A 173 4.37 -4.57 15.64
N GLU A 174 3.63 -5.54 16.19
CA GLU A 174 3.61 -6.95 15.78
C GLU A 174 2.82 -7.15 14.47
N HIS A 175 3.27 -8.08 13.62
CA HIS A 175 2.49 -8.55 12.48
C HIS A 175 1.30 -9.39 12.94
N ALA A 176 0.11 -9.24 12.34
CA ALA A 176 -1.07 -10.01 12.73
C ALA A 176 -1.02 -11.46 12.18
N ASP A 177 -0.77 -12.38 13.11
CA ASP A 177 -0.90 -13.86 13.08
C ASP A 177 -0.13 -14.66 12.00
N PRO A 178 0.95 -15.40 12.39
CA PRO A 178 1.43 -15.52 13.77
C PRO A 178 2.06 -14.21 14.23
N ALA A 179 1.67 -13.78 15.43
CA ALA A 179 2.12 -12.55 16.07
C ALA A 179 3.63 -12.60 16.33
N ARG A 180 4.40 -11.98 15.42
CA ARG A 180 5.87 -11.88 15.48
C ARG A 180 6.31 -10.42 15.35
N GLY A 181 7.31 -10.01 16.13
CA GLY A 181 7.94 -8.70 16.00
C GLY A 181 8.78 -8.61 14.72
N VAL A 182 8.80 -7.45 14.03
CA VAL A 182 9.55 -7.24 12.76
C VAL A 182 11.06 -7.52 12.95
N PHE A 183 11.62 -7.14 14.09
CA PHE A 183 13.00 -7.46 14.44
C PHE A 183 13.21 -8.94 14.72
N THR A 184 12.32 -9.58 15.48
CA THR A 184 12.42 -11.02 15.76
C THR A 184 12.25 -11.85 14.49
N GLU A 185 11.35 -11.47 13.58
CA GLU A 185 11.21 -12.13 12.29
C GLU A 185 12.51 -12.05 11.48
N ALA A 186 13.14 -10.88 11.38
CA ALA A 186 14.43 -10.73 10.72
C ALA A 186 15.55 -11.52 11.43
N LEU A 187 15.54 -11.57 12.76
CA LEU A 187 16.52 -12.33 13.54
C LEU A 187 16.37 -13.84 13.32
N VAL A 188 15.14 -14.34 13.34
CA VAL A 188 14.79 -15.75 13.07
C VAL A 188 15.17 -16.13 11.64
N GLN A 189 14.81 -15.34 10.62
CA GLN A 189 15.21 -15.64 9.22
C GLN A 189 16.72 -15.65 9.05
N GLY A 190 17.42 -14.71 9.70
CA GLY A 190 18.88 -14.67 9.72
C GLY A 190 19.48 -15.94 10.33
N LEU A 191 18.94 -16.41 11.47
CA LEU A 191 19.35 -17.64 12.14
C LEU A 191 18.98 -18.91 11.36
N LEU A 192 17.89 -18.90 10.58
CA LEU A 192 17.51 -20.05 9.76
C LEU A 192 18.40 -20.23 8.51
N GLY A 193 19.30 -19.28 8.23
CA GLY A 193 20.33 -19.42 7.21
C GLY A 193 20.45 -18.24 6.26
N ASP A 194 19.56 -17.24 6.30
CA ASP A 194 19.66 -16.09 5.39
C ASP A 194 20.86 -15.17 5.70
N ALA A 195 21.36 -15.23 6.94
CA ALA A 195 22.59 -14.53 7.35
C ALA A 195 23.86 -15.37 7.16
N VAL A 196 23.78 -16.53 6.49
CA VAL A 196 24.93 -17.40 6.27
C VAL A 196 26.00 -16.73 5.40
N ASN A 197 27.27 -16.86 5.81
CA ASN A 197 28.41 -16.41 5.03
C ASN A 197 28.83 -17.46 3.97
N PHE A 198 29.90 -17.18 3.23
CA PHE A 198 30.43 -18.08 2.19
C PHE A 198 31.09 -19.36 2.73
N GLU A 199 31.28 -19.45 4.05
CA GLU A 199 31.88 -20.60 4.74
C GLU A 199 30.82 -21.50 5.37
N GLY A 200 29.52 -21.18 5.20
CA GLY A 200 28.43 -21.94 5.83
C GLY A 200 28.26 -21.61 7.31
N GLU A 201 28.71 -20.43 7.74
CA GLU A 201 28.65 -19.97 9.12
C GLU A 201 27.69 -18.78 9.27
N VAL A 202 26.96 -18.74 10.39
CA VAL A 202 26.23 -17.55 10.82
C VAL A 202 27.03 -16.87 11.91
N THR A 203 27.59 -15.71 11.59
CA THR A 203 28.37 -14.90 12.54
C THR A 203 27.52 -13.77 13.09
N LEU A 204 27.85 -13.28 14.28
CA LEU A 204 27.10 -12.20 14.91
C LEU A 204 27.09 -10.92 14.04
N LEU A 205 28.17 -10.65 13.31
CA LEU A 205 28.27 -9.51 12.39
C LEU A 205 27.37 -9.69 11.15
N HIS A 206 27.36 -10.88 10.54
CA HIS A 206 26.50 -11.14 9.38
C HIS A 206 25.02 -11.17 9.78
N LEU A 207 24.71 -11.69 10.97
CA LEU A 207 23.37 -11.64 11.54
C LEU A 207 22.93 -10.19 11.76
N HIS A 208 23.79 -9.36 12.35
CA HIS A 208 23.52 -7.92 12.49
C HIS A 208 23.34 -7.21 11.14
N GLU A 209 24.20 -7.46 10.15
CA GLU A 209 24.08 -6.87 8.82
C GLU A 209 22.78 -7.26 8.12
N TYR A 210 22.37 -8.53 8.26
CA TYR A 210 21.11 -9.02 7.71
C TYR A 210 19.92 -8.33 8.39
N VAL A 211 19.88 -8.35 9.72
CA VAL A 211 18.81 -7.72 10.50
C VAL A 211 18.75 -6.21 10.22
N SER A 212 19.88 -5.52 10.13
CA SER A 212 19.94 -4.09 9.78
C SER A 212 19.46 -3.75 8.37
N ARG A 213 19.47 -4.72 7.45
CA ARG A 213 18.93 -4.55 6.08
C ARG A 213 17.46 -4.94 5.99
N ALA A 214 17.06 -5.94 6.77
CA ALA A 214 15.70 -6.47 6.78
C ALA A 214 14.75 -5.60 7.62
N VAL A 215 15.26 -4.98 8.68
CA VAL A 215 14.53 -4.08 9.56
C VAL A 215 14.70 -2.65 9.03
N ASP A 216 13.58 -1.99 8.71
CA ASP A 216 13.60 -0.61 8.26
C ASP A 216 14.01 0.32 9.42
N PRO A 217 15.08 1.14 9.27
CA PRO A 217 15.57 2.04 10.31
C PRO A 217 14.52 3.02 10.86
N LEU A 218 13.43 3.28 10.13
CA LEU A 218 12.34 4.16 10.54
C LEU A 218 11.45 3.60 11.65
N TYR A 219 11.51 2.29 11.93
CA TYR A 219 10.63 1.63 12.91
C TYR A 219 11.39 1.08 14.09
N GLN A 220 12.58 0.55 13.84
CA GLN A 220 13.44 -0.01 14.86
C GLN A 220 14.86 0.13 14.33
N THR A 221 15.76 0.66 15.14
CA THR A 221 17.18 0.74 14.78
C THR A 221 17.90 -0.39 15.50
N PRO A 222 18.37 -1.42 14.80
CA PRO A 222 19.25 -2.41 15.40
C PRO A 222 20.53 -1.69 15.85
N VAL A 223 20.78 -1.69 17.15
CA VAL A 223 21.99 -1.14 17.75
C VAL A 223 22.95 -2.28 17.93
N PHE A 224 24.09 -2.24 17.22
CA PHE A 224 25.22 -3.11 17.48
C PHE A 224 26.32 -2.38 18.22
N LYS A 225 26.68 -2.87 19.41
CA LYS A 225 27.80 -2.36 20.18
C LYS A 225 28.63 -3.53 20.69
N GLY A 226 29.83 -3.68 20.15
CA GLY A 226 30.78 -4.68 20.63
C GLY A 226 32.19 -4.35 20.17
N ASP A 227 33.16 -4.57 21.06
CA ASP A 227 34.57 -4.51 20.73
C ASP A 227 34.99 -5.93 20.34
N LEU A 228 34.80 -6.27 19.06
CA LEU A 228 35.02 -7.63 18.55
C LEU A 228 36.50 -7.85 18.26
N THR A 229 37.22 -8.53 19.16
CA THR A 229 38.52 -9.12 18.80
C THR A 229 38.31 -10.41 18.01
N GLY A 230 37.99 -10.29 16.73
CA GLY A 230 37.78 -11.42 15.81
C GLY A 230 36.31 -11.69 15.47
N THR A 231 36.06 -12.83 14.83
CA THR A 231 34.72 -13.21 14.34
C THR A 231 34.01 -14.09 15.36
N VAL A 232 32.89 -13.60 15.92
CA VAL A 232 32.01 -14.41 16.79
C VAL A 232 31.09 -15.25 15.92
N VAL A 233 31.32 -16.56 15.89
CA VAL A 233 30.51 -17.50 15.10
C VAL A 233 29.44 -18.11 16.00
N LEU A 234 28.17 -17.85 15.69
CA LEU A 234 27.04 -18.37 16.46
C LEU A 234 26.74 -19.81 16.05
N GLY A 235 26.77 -20.12 14.76
CA GLY A 235 26.48 -21.46 14.23
C GLY A 235 27.25 -21.77 12.95
N LYS A 236 27.41 -23.06 12.65
CA LYS A 236 28.16 -23.58 11.50
C LYS A 236 27.44 -24.78 10.87
N GLY A 237 27.75 -25.08 9.62
CA GLY A 237 27.19 -26.25 8.92
C GLY A 237 25.89 -25.96 8.17
N PHE A 238 25.58 -24.68 7.92
CA PHE A 238 24.56 -24.27 6.98
C PHE A 238 25.01 -24.50 5.54
N GLU A 239 24.07 -24.64 4.61
CA GLU A 239 24.42 -24.55 3.18
C GLU A 239 25.06 -23.17 2.91
N PRO A 240 26.32 -23.11 2.44
CA PRO A 240 26.99 -21.84 2.20
C PRO A 240 26.21 -21.00 1.19
N ARG A 241 26.24 -19.67 1.39
CA ARG A 241 25.56 -18.73 0.50
C ARG A 241 25.98 -18.98 -0.95
N ARG A 242 25.01 -19.27 -1.82
CA ARG A 242 25.28 -19.55 -3.24
C ARG A 242 25.34 -18.26 -4.06
N GLY A 243 26.47 -18.08 -4.73
CA GLY A 243 26.81 -16.96 -5.60
C GLY A 243 28.31 -16.74 -5.49
N ALA A 244 29.07 -16.98 -6.55
CA ALA A 244 30.53 -16.84 -6.50
C ALA A 244 30.90 -15.37 -6.20
N PRO A 245 31.95 -15.10 -5.39
CA PRO A 245 32.62 -13.81 -5.42
C PRO A 245 32.91 -13.45 -6.87
N ILE A 246 32.64 -12.22 -7.29
CA ILE A 246 32.97 -11.78 -8.65
C ILE A 246 34.47 -12.02 -8.82
N ALA A 247 34.83 -12.94 -9.71
CA ALA A 247 36.23 -13.26 -9.95
C ALA A 247 36.95 -11.95 -10.29
N VAL A 248 38.19 -11.78 -9.80
CA VAL A 248 38.95 -10.54 -9.99
C VAL A 248 39.00 -10.11 -11.46
N ASP A 249 39.10 -11.08 -12.37
CA ASP A 249 39.09 -10.85 -13.81
C ASP A 249 37.72 -10.43 -14.35
N ASP A 250 36.64 -11.00 -13.85
CA ASP A 250 35.28 -10.60 -14.23
C ASP A 250 34.96 -9.21 -13.69
N ARG A 251 35.39 -8.88 -12.47
CA ARG A 251 35.28 -7.51 -11.92
C ARG A 251 36.01 -6.50 -12.80
N ARG A 252 37.26 -6.79 -13.18
CA ARG A 252 38.03 -5.93 -14.10
C ARG A 252 37.35 -5.76 -15.45
N ARG A 253 36.82 -6.85 -16.02
CA ARG A 253 36.08 -6.81 -17.30
C ARG A 253 34.80 -5.97 -17.21
N ILE A 254 34.04 -6.12 -16.13
CA ILE A 254 32.82 -5.35 -15.90
C ILE A 254 33.14 -3.86 -15.77
N LEU A 255 34.12 -3.48 -14.94
CA LEU A 255 34.52 -2.08 -14.76
C LEU A 255 35.07 -1.47 -16.06
N ALA A 256 35.91 -2.20 -16.80
CA ALA A 256 36.42 -1.74 -18.09
C ALA A 256 35.30 -1.54 -19.12
N LYS A 257 34.30 -2.43 -19.15
CA LYS A 257 33.13 -2.29 -20.01
C LYS A 257 32.27 -1.10 -19.60
N ALA A 258 32.04 -0.91 -18.30
CA ALA A 258 31.30 0.24 -17.77
C ALA A 258 31.96 1.57 -18.18
N GLN A 259 33.28 1.68 -17.98
CA GLN A 259 34.05 2.85 -18.41
C GLN A 259 33.94 3.10 -19.92
N LEU A 260 34.13 2.06 -20.75
CA LEU A 260 34.05 2.17 -22.21
C LEU A 260 32.68 2.65 -22.69
N LEU A 261 31.60 2.18 -22.06
CA LEU A 261 30.23 2.62 -22.38
C LEU A 261 30.04 4.09 -22.05
N MET A 262 30.52 4.52 -20.88
CA MET A 262 30.43 5.92 -20.45
C MET A 262 31.27 6.85 -21.32
N ASP A 263 32.50 6.47 -21.66
CA ASP A 263 33.38 7.28 -22.52
C ASP A 263 32.75 7.54 -23.89
N LYS A 264 32.21 6.49 -24.52
CA LYS A 264 31.48 6.61 -25.80
C LYS A 264 30.27 7.52 -25.69
N HIS A 265 29.51 7.40 -24.60
CA HIS A 265 28.35 8.24 -24.37
C HIS A 265 28.76 9.70 -24.19
N PHE A 266 29.81 9.99 -23.42
CA PHE A 266 30.27 11.36 -23.19
C PHE A 266 30.83 12.03 -24.45
N GLU A 267 31.51 11.27 -25.32
CA GLU A 267 31.92 11.78 -26.63
C GLU A 267 30.72 12.24 -27.46
N LEU A 268 29.65 11.43 -27.51
CA LEU A 268 28.41 11.80 -28.18
C LEU A 268 27.74 12.99 -27.49
N GLN A 269 27.61 12.96 -26.17
CA GLN A 269 26.95 14.00 -25.38
C GLN A 269 27.61 15.38 -25.57
N ASN A 270 28.94 15.43 -25.53
CA ASN A 270 29.70 16.67 -25.72
C ASN A 270 29.54 17.23 -27.13
N ARG A 271 29.35 16.37 -28.14
CA ARG A 271 29.12 16.80 -29.52
C ARG A 271 27.69 17.29 -29.75
N GLU A 272 26.70 16.62 -29.15
CA GLU A 272 25.29 16.77 -29.53
C GLU A 272 24.49 17.68 -28.59
N LEU A 273 24.89 17.82 -27.31
CA LEU A 273 24.15 18.62 -26.31
C LEU A 273 24.77 19.99 -26.03
N PHE A 274 25.95 20.28 -26.58
CA PHE A 274 26.67 21.53 -26.31
C PHE A 274 26.01 22.74 -26.98
N GLU A 275 25.65 22.62 -28.25
CA GLU A 275 24.98 23.69 -28.99
C GLU A 275 23.46 23.56 -28.86
N LYS A 276 22.78 24.66 -28.49
CA LYS A 276 21.33 24.68 -28.28
C LYS A 276 20.54 24.24 -29.52
N GLU A 277 20.99 24.65 -30.70
CA GLU A 277 20.33 24.28 -31.97
C GLU A 277 20.43 22.78 -32.23
N THR A 278 21.63 22.20 -32.08
CA THR A 278 21.85 20.75 -32.22
C THR A 278 21.09 19.95 -31.17
N ARG A 279 21.04 20.42 -29.90
CA ARG A 279 20.23 19.81 -28.84
C ARG A 279 18.77 19.66 -29.27
N ILE A 280 18.18 20.77 -29.73
CA ILE A 280 16.77 20.84 -30.13
C ILE A 280 16.50 20.00 -31.39
N HIS A 281 17.37 20.07 -32.40
CA HIS A 281 17.21 19.39 -33.69
C HIS A 281 17.80 17.96 -33.68
N GLY A 282 17.38 17.18 -32.68
CA GLY A 282 17.62 15.74 -32.60
C GLY A 282 18.87 15.30 -31.85
N GLY A 283 19.72 16.22 -31.37
CA GLY A 283 20.88 15.90 -30.52
C GLY A 283 20.47 15.22 -29.22
N SER A 284 19.45 15.76 -28.55
CA SER A 284 18.86 15.13 -27.36
C SER A 284 18.31 13.74 -27.64
N ARG A 285 17.53 13.55 -28.72
CA ARG A 285 17.03 12.24 -29.14
C ARG A 285 18.16 11.23 -29.39
N ARG A 286 19.27 11.65 -30.02
CA ARG A 286 20.42 10.77 -30.28
C ARG A 286 21.10 10.36 -28.98
N CYS A 287 21.38 11.31 -28.09
CA CYS A 287 21.95 11.03 -26.77
C CYS A 287 21.06 10.14 -25.91
N ALA A 288 19.75 10.43 -25.86
CA ALA A 288 18.75 9.63 -25.16
C ALA A 288 18.78 8.17 -25.64
N LYS A 289 18.70 7.96 -26.96
CA LYS A 289 18.69 6.62 -27.56
C LYS A 289 19.97 5.82 -27.26
N ASP A 290 21.12 6.46 -27.33
CA ASP A 290 22.41 5.83 -26.98
C ASP A 290 22.45 5.46 -25.49
N LEU A 291 22.04 6.40 -24.63
CA LEU A 291 22.05 6.24 -23.17
C LEU A 291 21.10 5.14 -22.68
N GLU A 292 19.96 4.90 -23.35
CA GLU A 292 19.05 3.82 -22.95
C GLU A 292 19.74 2.45 -22.90
N GLY A 293 20.62 2.17 -23.87
CA GLY A 293 21.38 0.92 -23.90
C GLY A 293 22.41 0.83 -22.78
N VAL A 294 23.03 1.96 -22.43
CA VAL A 294 23.98 2.08 -21.32
C VAL A 294 23.26 1.88 -19.99
N VAL A 295 22.17 2.61 -19.72
CA VAL A 295 21.35 2.49 -18.50
C VAL A 295 20.89 1.05 -18.30
N ARG A 296 20.31 0.43 -19.33
CA ARG A 296 19.86 -0.96 -19.26
C ARG A 296 21.00 -1.91 -18.87
N TRP A 297 22.17 -1.75 -19.48
CA TRP A 297 23.32 -2.58 -19.14
C TRP A 297 23.77 -2.39 -17.68
N PHE A 298 23.83 -1.15 -17.18
CA PHE A 298 24.18 -0.87 -15.78
C PHE A 298 23.16 -1.48 -14.81
N GLU A 299 21.86 -1.30 -15.07
CA GLU A 299 20.78 -1.86 -14.23
C GLU A 299 20.78 -3.39 -14.22
N ASP A 300 20.81 -4.03 -15.40
CA ASP A 300 20.83 -5.49 -15.52
C ASP A 300 22.06 -6.09 -14.82
N THR A 301 23.21 -5.42 -14.95
CA THR A 301 24.46 -5.86 -14.31
C THR A 301 24.39 -5.74 -12.79
N GLN A 302 23.86 -4.63 -12.25
CA GLN A 302 23.72 -4.45 -10.80
C GLN A 302 22.66 -5.39 -10.19
N VAL A 303 21.59 -5.68 -10.92
CA VAL A 303 20.59 -6.67 -10.49
C VAL A 303 21.20 -8.08 -10.47
N SER A 304 21.96 -8.44 -11.50
CA SER A 304 22.60 -9.75 -11.60
C SER A 304 23.75 -9.94 -10.61
N LEU A 305 24.43 -8.85 -10.24
CA LEU A 305 25.58 -8.83 -9.33
C LEU A 305 25.42 -7.70 -8.28
N PRO A 306 24.55 -7.88 -7.27
CA PRO A 306 24.24 -6.83 -6.29
C PRO A 306 25.45 -6.30 -5.51
N ASP A 307 26.48 -7.13 -5.33
CA ASP A 307 27.71 -6.77 -4.61
C ASP A 307 28.53 -5.69 -5.32
N LEU A 308 28.38 -5.50 -6.65
CA LEU A 308 28.99 -4.38 -7.37
C LEU A 308 28.57 -3.03 -6.79
N GLY A 309 27.37 -2.93 -6.23
CA GLY A 309 26.89 -1.73 -5.55
C GLY A 309 27.73 -1.31 -4.33
N ARG A 310 28.72 -2.12 -3.91
CA ARG A 310 29.68 -1.78 -2.85
C ARG A 310 31.07 -1.42 -3.38
N GLU A 311 31.36 -1.73 -4.65
CA GLU A 311 32.65 -1.44 -5.29
C GLU A 311 32.77 0.06 -5.57
N PRO A 312 33.80 0.77 -5.06
CA PRO A 312 33.92 2.22 -5.21
C PRO A 312 33.97 2.69 -6.67
N ASP A 313 34.65 1.94 -7.54
CA ASP A 313 34.77 2.28 -8.96
C ASP A 313 33.45 2.05 -9.71
N TRP A 314 32.70 1.00 -9.34
CA TRP A 314 31.36 0.79 -9.87
C TRP A 314 30.42 1.91 -9.46
N ARG A 315 30.40 2.30 -8.17
CA ARG A 315 29.57 3.42 -7.67
C ARG A 315 29.85 4.70 -8.45
N ARG A 316 31.13 5.05 -8.63
CA ARG A 316 31.52 6.24 -9.40
C ARG A 316 31.00 6.21 -10.84
N LEU A 317 31.09 5.06 -11.51
CA LEU A 317 30.60 4.89 -12.87
C LEU A 317 29.07 4.89 -12.95
N TYR A 318 28.41 4.28 -11.97
CA TYR A 318 26.95 4.29 -11.83
C TYR A 318 26.44 5.72 -11.60
N ASP A 319 27.08 6.49 -10.71
CA ASP A 319 26.76 7.90 -10.48
C ASP A 319 26.99 8.75 -11.74
N SER A 320 28.07 8.48 -12.48
CA SER A 320 28.32 9.15 -13.77
C SER A 320 27.25 8.84 -14.82
N MET A 321 26.71 7.62 -14.81
CA MET A 321 25.59 7.22 -15.65
C MET A 321 24.29 7.95 -15.26
N LEU A 322 24.01 8.08 -13.96
CA LEU A 322 22.85 8.84 -13.46
C LEU A 322 22.97 10.33 -13.80
N ASP A 323 24.16 10.91 -13.74
CA ASP A 323 24.42 12.30 -14.17
C ASP A 323 24.18 12.50 -15.67
N ALA A 324 24.57 11.53 -16.50
CA ALA A 324 24.25 11.56 -17.93
C ALA A 324 22.74 11.49 -18.17
N GLN A 325 22.03 10.65 -17.40
CA GLN A 325 20.57 10.49 -17.46
C GLN A 325 19.86 11.76 -17.01
N ARG A 326 20.37 12.45 -15.99
CA ARG A 326 19.86 13.77 -15.56
C ARG A 326 19.89 14.79 -16.69
N ARG A 327 21.00 14.90 -17.44
CA ARG A 327 21.16 15.89 -18.51
C ARG A 327 20.17 15.73 -19.66
N VAL A 328 19.74 14.50 -19.95
CA VAL A 328 18.69 14.22 -20.95
C VAL A 328 17.28 14.39 -20.39
N SER A 329 17.09 14.44 -19.06
CA SER A 329 15.81 14.78 -18.42
C SER A 329 15.54 16.29 -18.38
N GLU A 330 16.57 17.12 -18.52
CA GLU A 330 16.49 18.59 -18.55
C GLU A 330 16.02 19.10 -19.92
N VAL A 331 14.79 18.78 -20.30
CA VAL A 331 14.27 19.09 -21.64
C VAL A 331 13.79 20.53 -21.81
N VAL A 332 13.76 21.01 -23.06
CA VAL A 332 13.21 22.34 -23.43
C VAL A 332 12.11 22.25 -24.49
N GLN A 333 11.31 23.32 -24.60
CA GLN A 333 10.29 23.42 -25.64
C GLN A 333 10.91 23.36 -27.06
N GLY A 334 10.28 22.61 -27.95
CA GLY A 334 10.72 22.37 -29.33
C GLY A 334 11.72 21.23 -29.48
N GLU A 335 12.23 20.66 -28.38
CA GLU A 335 13.23 19.59 -28.42
C GLU A 335 12.65 18.31 -29.03
N GLU A 336 13.38 17.71 -29.98
CA GLU A 336 13.06 16.39 -30.51
C GLU A 336 13.49 15.29 -29.52
N THR A 337 12.54 14.44 -29.15
CA THR A 337 12.75 13.26 -28.30
C THR A 337 12.51 11.97 -29.08
N ALA A 338 12.74 10.81 -28.47
CA ALA A 338 12.38 9.53 -29.07
C ALA A 338 10.86 9.38 -29.33
N VAL A 339 10.04 10.09 -28.56
CA VAL A 339 8.57 10.04 -28.61
C VAL A 339 8.01 11.02 -29.65
N GLY A 340 8.65 12.18 -29.80
CA GLY A 340 8.18 13.26 -30.67
C GLY A 340 8.75 14.62 -30.27
N THR A 341 8.16 15.69 -30.81
CA THR A 341 8.59 17.07 -30.53
C THR A 341 7.88 17.62 -29.31
N LEU A 342 8.62 18.15 -28.33
CA LEU A 342 8.03 18.77 -27.14
C LEU A 342 7.32 20.08 -27.50
N VAL A 343 6.02 20.16 -27.26
CA VAL A 343 5.20 21.33 -27.64
C VAL A 343 5.17 22.37 -26.53
N ARG A 344 4.86 21.96 -25.30
CA ARG A 344 4.80 22.83 -24.11
C ARG A 344 4.73 21.98 -22.85
N LYS A 345 5.13 22.56 -21.72
CA LYS A 345 4.92 21.95 -20.41
C LYS A 345 3.45 22.09 -20.01
N ILE A 346 2.82 21.00 -19.60
CA ILE A 346 1.40 20.95 -19.21
C ILE A 346 1.22 20.66 -17.72
N GLY A 347 2.26 20.21 -17.02
CA GLY A 347 2.18 20.00 -15.57
C GLY A 347 3.55 19.83 -14.91
N GLN A 348 3.58 19.98 -13.58
CA GLN A 348 4.73 19.66 -12.73
C GLN A 348 4.22 19.09 -11.42
N GLY A 349 4.73 17.92 -11.02
CA GLY A 349 4.37 17.24 -9.78
C GLY A 349 5.59 16.73 -9.02
N GLY A 350 5.33 16.01 -7.93
CA GLY A 350 6.35 15.43 -7.05
C GLY A 350 7.30 14.47 -7.77
N PHE A 351 6.80 13.73 -8.76
CA PHE A 351 7.58 12.73 -9.50
C PHE A 351 8.25 13.23 -10.78
N GLY A 352 7.90 14.42 -11.27
CA GLY A 352 8.41 14.88 -12.55
C GLY A 352 7.68 16.05 -13.17
N GLN A 353 7.94 16.25 -14.45
CA GLN A 353 7.27 17.21 -15.30
C GLN A 353 6.49 16.51 -16.40
N VAL A 354 5.37 17.10 -16.79
CA VAL A 354 4.53 16.58 -17.87
C VAL A 354 4.58 17.54 -19.05
N TRP A 355 4.86 17.02 -20.24
CA TRP A 355 4.93 17.77 -21.48
C TRP A 355 3.91 17.26 -22.50
N GLU A 356 3.26 18.16 -23.21
CA GLU A 356 2.59 17.83 -24.45
C GLU A 356 3.65 17.56 -25.52
N VAL A 357 3.48 16.46 -26.26
CA VAL A 357 4.41 16.00 -27.28
C VAL A 357 3.65 15.72 -28.57
N LYS A 358 4.17 16.23 -29.69
CA LYS A 358 3.66 15.90 -31.01
C LYS A 358 4.41 14.69 -31.55
N THR A 359 3.71 13.56 -31.70
CA THR A 359 4.29 12.32 -32.21
C THR A 359 4.67 12.47 -33.70
N PRO A 360 5.50 11.58 -34.26
CA PRO A 360 5.78 11.56 -35.70
C PRO A 360 4.53 11.37 -36.58
N SER A 361 3.46 10.76 -36.06
CA SER A 361 2.15 10.65 -36.74
C SER A 361 1.37 11.97 -36.76
N GLY A 362 1.80 12.98 -36.00
CA GLY A 362 1.08 14.23 -35.84
C GLY A 362 -0.03 14.18 -34.79
N GLU A 363 -0.08 13.16 -33.94
CA GLU A 363 -1.01 13.07 -32.81
C GLU A 363 -0.40 13.72 -31.56
N SER A 364 -1.25 14.26 -30.68
CA SER A 364 -0.78 14.78 -29.39
C SER A 364 -0.74 13.64 -28.37
N ALA A 365 0.36 13.54 -27.64
CA ALA A 365 0.55 12.66 -26.50
C ALA A 365 1.08 13.48 -25.32
N ALA A 366 1.05 12.93 -24.12
CA ALA A 366 1.69 13.51 -22.96
C ALA A 366 2.88 12.66 -22.53
N LEU A 367 4.01 13.30 -22.21
CA LEU A 367 5.24 12.65 -21.76
C LEU A 367 5.52 13.09 -20.34
N LYS A 368 5.40 12.16 -19.40
CA LYS A 368 5.76 12.37 -18.00
C LYS A 368 7.22 12.01 -17.80
N ILE A 369 8.06 13.01 -17.53
CA ILE A 369 9.51 12.88 -17.39
C ILE A 369 9.87 12.97 -15.92
N PHE A 370 10.55 11.96 -15.40
CA PHE A 370 11.02 11.91 -14.01
C PHE A 370 12.05 13.02 -13.72
N HIS A 371 12.04 13.57 -12.50
CA HIS A 371 13.00 14.61 -12.11
C HIS A 371 14.43 14.06 -12.14
N GLY A 372 15.24 14.55 -13.07
CA GLY A 372 16.63 14.10 -13.24
C GLY A 372 17.49 14.28 -11.98
N GLY A 373 17.21 15.31 -11.16
CA GLY A 373 17.91 15.54 -9.89
C GLY A 373 17.60 14.50 -8.79
N GLU A 374 16.60 13.65 -8.98
CA GLU A 374 16.15 12.67 -7.98
C GLU A 374 16.45 11.22 -8.42
N LEU A 375 17.20 11.01 -9.50
CA LEU A 375 17.51 9.68 -10.04
C LEU A 375 18.30 8.78 -9.07
N HIS A 376 19.05 9.37 -8.13
CA HIS A 376 19.72 8.62 -7.05
C HIS A 376 18.75 8.07 -6.00
N ASP A 377 17.53 8.62 -5.90
CA ASP A 377 16.48 8.05 -5.06
C ASP A 377 15.84 6.86 -5.80
N GLN A 378 16.52 5.71 -5.73
CA GLN A 378 16.07 4.48 -6.39
C GLN A 378 14.68 4.05 -5.94
N VAL A 379 14.27 4.41 -4.72
CA VAL A 379 12.93 4.11 -4.22
C VAL A 379 11.90 4.96 -4.94
N LYS A 380 12.15 6.27 -5.11
CA LYS A 380 11.28 7.17 -5.88
C LYS A 380 11.24 6.82 -7.37
N ALA A 381 12.38 6.46 -7.97
CA ALA A 381 12.43 5.99 -9.35
C ALA A 381 11.68 4.65 -9.55
N ALA A 382 11.81 3.71 -8.62
CA ALA A 382 11.05 2.46 -8.64
C ALA A 382 9.53 2.71 -8.52
N ARG A 383 9.10 3.67 -7.69
CA ARG A 383 7.68 4.08 -7.58
C ARG A 383 7.16 4.64 -8.90
N PHE A 384 7.93 5.48 -9.57
CA PHE A 384 7.59 6.01 -10.88
C PHE A 384 7.35 4.88 -11.91
N ARG A 385 8.24 3.88 -11.93
CA ARG A 385 8.09 2.68 -12.78
C ARG A 385 6.87 1.85 -12.39
N ASN A 386 6.64 1.66 -11.09
CA ASN A 386 5.50 0.88 -10.59
C ASN A 386 4.17 1.56 -10.92
N GLY A 387 4.08 2.88 -10.83
CA GLY A 387 2.90 3.65 -11.24
C GLY A 387 2.54 3.40 -12.72
N PHE A 388 3.54 3.45 -13.61
CA PHE A 388 3.36 3.07 -15.02
C PHE A 388 2.84 1.62 -15.15
N GLN A 389 3.43 0.65 -14.45
CA GLN A 389 2.98 -0.75 -14.52
C GLN A 389 1.57 -0.94 -13.97
N ASN A 390 1.16 -0.16 -12.98
CA ASN A 390 -0.19 -0.21 -12.43
C ASN A 390 -1.21 0.41 -13.38
N MET A 391 -0.92 1.59 -13.95
CA MET A 391 -1.78 2.22 -14.95
C MET A 391 -1.94 1.34 -16.20
N ARG A 392 -0.90 0.62 -16.63
CA ARG A 392 -1.01 -0.34 -17.75
C ARG A 392 -2.03 -1.46 -17.54
N LYS A 393 -2.39 -1.79 -16.29
CA LYS A 393 -3.41 -2.80 -15.97
C LYS A 393 -4.83 -2.27 -16.12
N LEU A 394 -4.99 -0.96 -16.26
CA LEU A 394 -6.28 -0.28 -16.25
C LEU A 394 -6.68 0.11 -17.67
N GLN A 395 -7.85 -0.34 -18.10
CA GLN A 395 -8.45 0.03 -19.39
C GLN A 395 -9.84 0.55 -19.10
N HIS A 396 -9.99 1.88 -19.07
CA HIS A 396 -11.24 2.54 -18.74
C HIS A 396 -11.27 3.91 -19.42
N PRO A 397 -12.42 4.36 -19.98
CA PRO A 397 -12.51 5.65 -20.68
C PRO A 397 -12.14 6.86 -19.81
N ASN A 398 -12.39 6.76 -18.50
CA ASN A 398 -12.11 7.81 -17.52
C ASN A 398 -10.74 7.63 -16.82
N ILE A 399 -9.84 6.79 -17.35
CA ILE A 399 -8.46 6.65 -16.85
C ILE A 399 -7.51 6.96 -18.00
N VAL A 400 -6.56 7.87 -17.78
CA VAL A 400 -5.57 8.25 -18.80
C VAL A 400 -4.74 7.02 -19.18
N GLY A 401 -4.79 6.63 -20.45
CA GLY A 401 -4.06 5.49 -20.96
C GLY A 401 -2.54 5.71 -20.98
N VAL A 402 -1.76 4.67 -20.75
CA VAL A 402 -0.28 4.68 -20.86
C VAL A 402 0.20 3.69 -21.92
N SER A 403 1.21 4.05 -22.71
CA SER A 403 1.64 3.26 -23.88
C SER A 403 3.04 2.68 -23.76
N SER A 404 4.05 3.50 -23.44
CA SER A 404 5.46 3.07 -23.39
C SER A 404 6.26 3.83 -22.34
N MET A 405 7.37 3.25 -21.90
CA MET A 405 8.31 3.85 -20.96
C MET A 405 9.71 3.90 -21.59
N THR A 406 10.42 5.01 -21.39
CA THR A 406 11.81 5.23 -21.80
C THR A 406 12.72 5.12 -20.58
N LEU A 407 13.97 4.69 -20.80
CA LEU A 407 14.98 4.63 -19.75
C LEU A 407 15.81 5.91 -19.67
N ALA A 408 15.96 6.65 -20.78
CA ALA A 408 16.76 7.86 -20.83
C ALA A 408 16.10 8.90 -21.75
N PRO A 409 15.52 9.99 -21.21
CA PRO A 409 15.24 10.17 -19.78
C PRO A 409 14.29 9.10 -19.26
N LEU A 410 14.30 8.85 -17.94
CA LEU A 410 13.28 8.00 -17.31
C LEU A 410 11.93 8.71 -17.46
N ALA A 411 11.07 8.20 -18.33
CA ALA A 411 9.79 8.84 -18.66
C ALA A 411 8.79 7.80 -19.16
N PHE A 412 7.50 8.14 -19.15
CA PHE A 412 6.49 7.34 -19.84
C PHE A 412 5.51 8.19 -20.63
N VAL A 413 5.02 7.61 -21.71
CA VAL A 413 4.07 8.19 -22.66
C VAL A 413 2.66 7.82 -22.22
N MET A 414 1.81 8.84 -22.15
CA MET A 414 0.40 8.73 -21.81
C MET A 414 -0.46 9.47 -22.84
N GLU A 415 -1.74 9.14 -22.84
CA GLU A 415 -2.74 9.84 -23.63
C GLU A 415 -2.78 11.33 -23.27
N TYR A 416 -2.94 12.18 -24.28
CA TYR A 416 -3.16 13.61 -24.06
C TYR A 416 -4.65 13.88 -23.98
N VAL A 417 -5.13 14.27 -22.79
CA VAL A 417 -6.52 14.69 -22.58
C VAL A 417 -6.59 16.23 -22.68
N PRO A 418 -7.36 16.80 -23.63
CA PRO A 418 -7.41 18.24 -23.87
C PRO A 418 -8.36 18.96 -22.88
N GLY A 419 -8.02 18.94 -21.59
CA GLY A 419 -8.76 19.64 -20.53
C GLY A 419 -7.82 20.10 -19.42
N PRO A 420 -8.23 21.09 -18.59
CA PRO A 420 -7.53 21.41 -17.36
C PRO A 420 -7.74 20.30 -16.32
N ASP A 421 -6.86 20.23 -15.33
CA ASP A 421 -7.16 19.47 -14.13
C ASP A 421 -8.27 20.15 -13.30
N LEU A 422 -8.88 19.40 -12.38
CA LEU A 422 -10.05 19.83 -11.62
C LEU A 422 -9.73 20.98 -10.65
N ARG A 423 -8.46 21.24 -10.33
CA ARG A 423 -8.06 22.42 -9.54
C ARG A 423 -8.36 23.71 -10.31
N ASP A 424 -8.01 23.70 -11.59
CA ASP A 424 -8.12 24.86 -12.49
C ASP A 424 -9.44 24.88 -13.27
N PHE A 425 -10.25 23.82 -13.18
CA PHE A 425 -11.57 23.74 -13.79
C PHE A 425 -12.62 24.52 -13.00
N TYR A 426 -13.42 25.35 -13.70
CA TYR A 426 -14.55 26.04 -13.10
C TYR A 426 -15.75 25.09 -12.95
N VAL A 427 -16.08 24.76 -11.70
CA VAL A 427 -17.31 24.03 -11.35
C VAL A 427 -18.41 25.03 -10.99
N ASP A 428 -19.51 25.04 -11.74
CA ASP A 428 -20.72 25.79 -11.36
C ASP A 428 -21.40 25.09 -10.19
N ARG A 429 -21.32 25.71 -9.01
CA ARG A 429 -21.85 25.16 -7.75
C ARG A 429 -23.33 25.48 -7.52
N SER A 430 -23.94 26.26 -8.41
CA SER A 430 -25.39 26.45 -8.40
C SER A 430 -26.15 25.24 -8.96
N GLU A 431 -25.48 24.43 -9.79
CA GLU A 431 -26.02 23.20 -10.35
C GLU A 431 -25.57 21.97 -9.53
N VAL A 432 -26.45 21.50 -8.65
CA VAL A 432 -26.15 20.38 -7.75
C VAL A 432 -25.99 19.05 -8.49
N GLU A 433 -26.82 18.82 -9.52
CA GLU A 433 -26.86 17.54 -10.25
C GLU A 433 -25.51 17.21 -10.94
N PRO A 434 -24.90 18.11 -11.76
CA PRO A 434 -23.59 17.85 -12.36
C PRO A 434 -22.46 17.62 -11.36
N MET A 435 -22.48 18.30 -10.20
CA MET A 435 -21.46 18.10 -9.18
C MET A 435 -21.53 16.69 -8.56
N VAL A 436 -22.73 16.24 -8.19
CA VAL A 436 -22.92 14.89 -7.62
C VAL A 436 -22.62 13.83 -8.66
N GLN A 437 -22.99 14.06 -9.92
CA GLN A 437 -22.63 13.18 -11.03
C GLN A 437 -21.12 13.07 -11.22
N LEU A 438 -20.38 14.19 -11.22
CA LEU A 438 -18.93 14.19 -11.33
C LEU A 438 -18.27 13.36 -10.21
N VAL A 439 -18.68 13.54 -8.95
CA VAL A 439 -18.16 12.74 -7.82
C VAL A 439 -18.46 11.25 -8.00
N ARG A 440 -19.67 10.91 -8.47
CA ARG A 440 -20.06 9.51 -8.74
C ARG A 440 -19.21 8.91 -9.85
N ASP A 441 -19.01 9.61 -10.96
CA ASP A 441 -18.26 9.09 -12.11
C ASP A 441 -16.76 8.88 -11.76
N ILE A 442 -16.19 9.74 -10.89
CA ILE A 442 -14.88 9.53 -10.28
C ILE A 442 -14.88 8.27 -9.40
N ALA A 443 -15.89 8.11 -8.54
CA ALA A 443 -16.01 6.94 -7.66
C ALA A 443 -16.17 5.63 -8.44
N GLU A 444 -16.98 5.60 -9.50
CA GLU A 444 -17.14 4.45 -10.41
C GLU A 444 -15.81 4.09 -11.09
N THR A 445 -15.05 5.10 -11.50
CA THR A 445 -13.71 4.91 -12.08
C THR A 445 -12.75 4.26 -11.07
N LEU A 446 -12.81 4.66 -9.79
CA LEU A 446 -12.02 4.05 -8.72
C LEU A 446 -12.45 2.61 -8.43
N VAL A 447 -13.74 2.28 -8.53
CA VAL A 447 -14.23 0.89 -8.43
C VAL A 447 -13.57 0.01 -9.49
N HIS A 448 -13.46 0.49 -10.74
CA HIS A 448 -12.76 -0.23 -11.80
C HIS A 448 -11.28 -0.48 -11.44
N ALA A 449 -10.58 0.53 -10.93
CA ALA A 449 -9.18 0.37 -10.51
C ALA A 449 -9.03 -0.65 -9.37
N HIS A 450 -9.90 -0.57 -8.35
CA HIS A 450 -9.89 -1.47 -7.19
C HIS A 450 -10.15 -2.92 -7.59
N HIS A 451 -11.02 -3.17 -8.56
CA HIS A 451 -11.27 -4.50 -9.11
C HIS A 451 -10.00 -5.12 -9.72
N HIS A 452 -9.15 -4.29 -10.33
CA HIS A 452 -7.84 -4.70 -10.86
C HIS A 452 -6.73 -4.70 -9.81
N LYS A 453 -7.09 -4.62 -8.52
CA LYS A 453 -6.17 -4.55 -7.38
C LYS A 453 -5.22 -3.35 -7.41
N VAL A 454 -5.60 -2.30 -8.13
CA VAL A 454 -4.87 -1.02 -8.17
C VAL A 454 -5.61 -0.01 -7.30
N ARG A 455 -4.87 0.69 -6.45
CA ARG A 455 -5.38 1.77 -5.60
C ARG A 455 -4.81 3.08 -6.12
N HIS A 456 -5.53 4.18 -5.97
CA HIS A 456 -5.04 5.46 -6.46
C HIS A 456 -4.04 6.11 -5.49
N ARG A 457 -4.38 6.16 -4.19
CA ARG A 457 -3.59 6.66 -3.05
C ARG A 457 -3.20 8.14 -3.08
N ASP A 458 -3.67 8.89 -4.06
CA ASP A 458 -3.37 10.33 -4.25
C ASP A 458 -4.55 11.04 -4.93
N ILE A 459 -5.77 10.76 -4.49
CA ILE A 459 -6.96 11.38 -5.08
C ILE A 459 -7.03 12.84 -4.63
N LYS A 460 -6.88 13.76 -5.58
CA LYS A 460 -6.90 15.21 -5.38
C LYS A 460 -7.25 15.91 -6.71
N PRO A 461 -7.63 17.20 -6.70
CA PRO A 461 -8.05 17.91 -7.90
C PRO A 461 -7.02 17.88 -9.04
N GLU A 462 -5.72 17.94 -8.72
CA GLU A 462 -4.62 17.96 -9.69
C GLU A 462 -4.48 16.64 -10.48
N ASN A 463 -5.03 15.53 -9.98
CA ASN A 463 -4.93 14.21 -10.61
C ASN A 463 -6.20 13.83 -11.39
N ILE A 464 -7.11 14.78 -11.62
CA ILE A 464 -8.38 14.56 -12.34
C ILE A 464 -8.49 15.62 -13.42
N ILE A 465 -8.38 15.22 -14.68
CA ILE A 465 -8.60 16.11 -15.83
C ILE A 465 -10.10 16.12 -16.14
N VAL A 466 -10.67 17.30 -16.37
CA VAL A 466 -12.10 17.43 -16.71
C VAL A 466 -12.25 17.90 -18.15
N VAL A 467 -13.03 17.14 -18.93
CA VAL A 467 -13.45 17.52 -20.27
C VAL A 467 -14.94 17.85 -20.22
N GLN A 468 -15.29 19.02 -20.73
CA GLN A 468 -16.69 19.42 -20.92
C GLN A 468 -17.07 19.29 -22.39
N ASP A 469 -18.15 18.56 -22.69
CA ASP A 469 -18.67 18.47 -24.05
C ASP A 469 -19.52 19.70 -24.43
N LEU A 470 -19.98 19.73 -25.69
CA LEU A 470 -20.81 20.83 -26.21
C LEU A 470 -22.20 20.93 -25.55
N TYR A 471 -22.64 19.88 -24.86
CA TYR A 471 -23.90 19.83 -24.13
C TYR A 471 -23.72 20.19 -22.65
N GLY A 472 -22.50 20.49 -22.22
CA GLY A 472 -22.16 20.85 -20.85
C GLY A 472 -21.82 19.66 -19.95
N ASN A 473 -21.83 18.43 -20.46
CA ASN A 473 -21.54 17.23 -19.66
C ASN A 473 -20.06 17.20 -19.26
N LEU A 474 -19.80 16.93 -17.99
CA LEU A 474 -18.46 16.82 -17.42
C LEU A 474 -18.00 15.36 -17.45
N THR A 475 -16.85 15.09 -18.07
CA THR A 475 -16.21 13.77 -18.06
C THR A 475 -14.88 13.85 -17.31
N PRO A 476 -14.71 13.11 -16.19
CA PRO A 476 -13.44 13.05 -15.48
C PRO A 476 -12.48 12.04 -16.13
N HIS A 477 -11.19 12.36 -16.16
CA HIS A 477 -10.11 11.46 -16.53
C HIS A 477 -9.06 11.44 -15.41
N LEU A 478 -8.95 10.29 -14.73
CA LEU A 478 -8.02 10.08 -13.61
C LEU A 478 -6.63 9.70 -14.12
N THR A 479 -5.59 10.21 -13.45
CA THR A 479 -4.17 9.90 -13.73
C THR A 479 -3.42 9.58 -12.42
N ASP A 480 -2.13 9.22 -12.52
CA ASP A 480 -1.21 9.21 -11.39
C ASP A 480 -1.49 8.15 -10.30
N PHE A 481 -2.00 6.99 -10.71
CA PHE A 481 -2.27 5.85 -9.82
C PHE A 481 -0.99 5.32 -9.13
N ASP A 482 -1.10 5.13 -7.81
CA ASP A 482 -0.11 4.46 -6.95
C ASP A 482 1.27 5.14 -6.93
N LEU A 483 1.34 6.43 -7.26
CA LEU A 483 2.58 7.19 -7.22
C LEU A 483 2.91 7.69 -5.81
N ALA A 484 1.94 8.09 -4.98
CA ALA A 484 2.21 8.88 -3.76
C ALA A 484 2.30 8.13 -2.42
N TYR A 485 2.12 6.80 -2.37
CA TYR A 485 2.00 6.01 -1.12
C TYR A 485 3.12 6.27 -0.07
N HIS A 486 4.28 6.74 -0.49
CA HIS A 486 5.42 6.99 0.38
C HIS A 486 6.03 8.40 0.23
N GLU A 487 5.39 9.34 -0.47
CA GLU A 487 5.82 10.76 -0.45
C GLU A 487 5.51 11.44 0.90
N THR A 488 4.55 10.89 1.65
CA THR A 488 4.19 11.36 2.98
C THR A 488 5.31 11.16 4.02
N ASN A 489 6.24 10.22 3.79
CA ASN A 489 7.37 9.96 4.69
C ASN A 489 8.51 11.00 4.63
N ARG A 490 8.62 11.81 3.57
CA ARG A 490 9.74 12.76 3.40
C ARG A 490 9.35 14.22 3.29
N THR A 491 8.08 14.53 3.06
CA THR A 491 7.67 15.88 2.62
C THR A 491 6.90 16.68 3.68
N VAL A 492 6.50 16.07 4.81
CA VAL A 492 5.79 16.78 5.88
C VAL A 492 6.71 17.80 6.58
N THR A 493 8.03 17.59 6.57
CA THR A 493 9.00 18.47 7.24
C THR A 493 9.60 19.59 6.38
N THR A 494 9.45 19.59 5.05
CA THR A 494 10.14 20.58 4.18
C THR A 494 9.23 21.49 3.37
N ASN A 495 7.93 21.23 3.26
CA ASN A 495 6.99 22.11 2.56
C ASN A 495 5.77 22.48 3.42
N LEU A 496 6.02 23.24 4.49
CA LEU A 496 4.99 24.04 5.19
C LEU A 496 4.39 25.17 4.32
N GLY A 497 4.60 25.14 2.99
CA GLY A 497 4.16 26.17 2.04
C GLY A 497 3.60 25.66 0.70
N VAL A 498 3.57 24.35 0.43
CA VAL A 498 2.90 23.78 -0.77
C VAL A 498 1.82 22.79 -0.29
N GLY A 499 0.78 23.36 0.32
CA GLY A 499 -0.20 22.68 1.19
C GLY A 499 -1.30 21.87 0.51
N GLY A 500 -1.06 21.23 -0.64
CA GLY A 500 -2.09 20.48 -1.38
C GLY A 500 -2.33 19.06 -0.86
N VAL A 501 -1.29 18.22 -0.81
CA VAL A 501 -1.39 16.76 -0.59
C VAL A 501 -1.88 16.39 0.83
N ILE A 502 -1.49 17.17 1.85
CA ILE A 502 -1.87 16.92 3.25
C ILE A 502 -3.39 17.03 3.46
N ASN A 503 -4.08 17.83 2.64
CA ASN A 503 -5.51 18.05 2.80
C ASN A 503 -6.37 16.86 2.37
N TYR A 504 -5.84 15.99 1.49
CA TYR A 504 -6.58 14.88 0.90
C TYR A 504 -6.13 13.52 1.42
N ALA A 505 -4.87 13.36 1.82
CA ALA A 505 -4.33 12.09 2.28
C ALA A 505 -4.99 11.60 3.57
N ALA A 506 -5.25 10.29 3.67
CA ALA A 506 -5.80 9.69 4.87
C ALA A 506 -4.81 9.79 6.06
N PRO A 507 -5.29 9.92 7.31
CA PRO A 507 -4.41 10.03 8.49
C PRO A 507 -3.40 8.89 8.58
N GLU A 508 -3.80 7.66 8.31
CA GLU A 508 -2.91 6.50 8.29
C GLU A 508 -1.88 6.54 7.15
N GLN A 509 -2.11 7.28 6.07
CA GLN A 509 -1.05 7.52 5.07
C GLN A 509 -0.03 8.56 5.54
N LEU A 510 -0.40 9.43 6.48
CA LEU A 510 0.46 10.50 7.00
C LEU A 510 1.25 10.07 8.24
N TYR A 511 0.58 9.44 9.20
CA TYR A 511 1.13 9.12 10.53
C TYR A 511 1.53 7.67 10.69
N GLU A 512 0.89 6.76 9.94
CA GLU A 512 1.21 5.33 9.97
C GLU A 512 1.40 4.76 8.55
N PRO A 513 2.22 5.40 7.68
CA PRO A 513 2.29 5.11 6.24
C PRO A 513 2.67 3.67 5.91
N ASN A 514 3.02 2.89 6.91
CA ASN A 514 3.47 1.53 6.78
C ASN A 514 2.54 0.50 7.45
N ALA A 515 1.52 0.94 8.18
CA ALA A 515 0.48 0.06 8.70
C ALA A 515 -0.27 -0.61 7.54
N GLY A 516 -0.78 -1.84 7.74
CA GLY A 516 -1.57 -2.53 6.71
C GLY A 516 -2.77 -1.71 6.23
N THR A 517 -3.37 -0.92 7.12
CA THR A 517 -4.48 0.02 6.85
C THR A 517 -4.14 1.09 5.82
N SER A 518 -2.91 1.61 5.82
CA SER A 518 -2.43 2.58 4.80
C SER A 518 -2.40 1.98 3.38
N ARG A 519 -2.48 0.66 3.27
CA ARG A 519 -2.52 -0.08 2.00
C ARG A 519 -3.93 -0.53 1.63
N GLU A 520 -4.95 -0.29 2.46
CA GLU A 520 -6.33 -0.71 2.23
C GLU A 520 -7.06 0.19 1.22
N VAL A 521 -8.30 -0.17 0.84
CA VAL A 521 -9.10 0.60 -0.14
C VAL A 521 -9.72 1.84 0.51
N THR A 522 -9.79 1.82 1.85
CA THR A 522 -10.34 2.85 2.72
C THR A 522 -9.53 4.16 2.69
N VAL A 523 -8.28 4.13 2.22
CA VAL A 523 -7.48 5.35 1.95
C VAL A 523 -8.03 6.15 0.75
N ASP A 524 -8.48 5.45 -0.30
CA ASP A 524 -9.09 6.08 -1.46
C ASP A 524 -10.50 6.60 -1.12
N VAL A 525 -11.22 5.90 -0.23
CA VAL A 525 -12.51 6.36 0.31
C VAL A 525 -12.34 7.69 1.06
N TYR A 526 -11.31 7.81 1.91
CA TYR A 526 -11.02 9.06 2.62
C TYR A 526 -10.71 10.20 1.65
N SER A 527 -9.79 9.94 0.71
CA SER A 527 -9.34 10.95 -0.25
C SER A 527 -10.48 11.40 -1.18
N LEU A 528 -11.34 10.48 -1.60
CA LEU A 528 -12.58 10.77 -2.33
C LEU A 528 -13.55 11.62 -1.50
N GLY A 529 -13.67 11.38 -0.20
CA GLY A 529 -14.45 12.22 0.71
C GLY A 529 -13.94 13.66 0.78
N GLN A 530 -12.62 13.85 0.86
CA GLN A 530 -11.99 15.17 0.84
C GLN A 530 -12.14 15.87 -0.53
N LEU A 531 -12.03 15.11 -1.62
CA LEU A 531 -12.29 15.62 -2.97
C LEU A 531 -13.75 16.04 -3.16
N MET A 532 -14.70 15.25 -2.66
CA MET A 532 -16.12 15.57 -2.68
C MET A 532 -16.40 16.90 -1.96
N TYR A 533 -15.73 17.16 -0.82
CA TYR A 533 -15.79 18.46 -0.15
C TYR A 533 -15.29 19.59 -1.05
N PHE A 534 -14.14 19.42 -1.71
CA PHE A 534 -13.60 20.43 -2.62
C PHE A 534 -14.56 20.76 -3.78
N ILE A 535 -15.17 19.73 -4.38
CA ILE A 535 -16.11 19.91 -5.48
C ILE A 535 -17.32 20.75 -5.02
N PHE A 536 -17.93 20.41 -3.88
CA PHE A 536 -19.13 21.11 -3.41
C PHE A 536 -18.84 22.49 -2.80
N VAL A 537 -17.75 22.66 -2.05
CA VAL A 537 -17.47 23.89 -1.30
C VAL A 537 -16.61 24.86 -2.11
N GLY A 538 -15.76 24.35 -3.01
CA GLY A 538 -14.88 25.14 -3.87
C GLY A 538 -13.61 25.66 -3.22
N THR A 539 -13.31 25.19 -2.02
CA THR A 539 -12.04 25.45 -1.34
C THR A 539 -11.48 24.13 -0.81
N ASP A 540 -10.16 24.08 -0.60
CA ASP A 540 -9.54 22.89 -0.01
C ASP A 540 -10.15 22.55 1.35
N PRO A 541 -10.34 21.25 1.64
CA PRO A 541 -10.66 20.82 2.99
C PRO A 541 -9.52 21.18 3.94
N SER A 542 -9.87 21.49 5.18
CA SER A 542 -8.88 21.65 6.26
C SER A 542 -8.41 20.29 6.75
N GLY A 543 -7.65 19.53 5.95
CA GLY A 543 -7.07 18.22 6.28
C GLY A 543 -7.89 17.40 7.29
N GLU A 544 -7.29 17.09 8.44
CA GLU A 544 -7.92 16.31 9.52
C GLU A 544 -8.97 17.05 10.36
N ASN A 545 -9.24 18.34 10.12
CA ASN A 545 -10.27 19.09 10.83
C ASN A 545 -11.67 18.80 10.27
N GLN A 546 -12.10 17.55 10.43
CA GLN A 546 -13.40 17.07 9.96
C GLN A 546 -14.56 17.92 10.48
N GLN A 547 -14.49 18.42 11.71
CA GLN A 547 -15.55 19.25 12.30
C GLN A 547 -15.73 20.56 11.54
N ARG A 548 -14.63 21.26 11.22
CA ARG A 548 -14.68 22.49 10.43
C ARG A 548 -15.24 22.23 9.04
N ASN A 549 -14.73 21.20 8.36
CA ASN A 549 -15.20 20.85 7.03
C ASN A 549 -16.69 20.47 7.06
N THR A 550 -17.14 19.67 8.02
CA THR A 550 -18.55 19.30 8.17
C THR A 550 -19.44 20.52 8.39
N LYS A 551 -18.98 21.53 9.14
CA LYS A 551 -19.72 22.77 9.37
C LYS A 551 -19.90 23.57 8.07
N GLU A 552 -18.83 23.76 7.31
CA GLU A 552 -18.89 24.50 6.05
C GLU A 552 -19.67 23.74 4.97
N LEU A 553 -19.47 22.43 4.87
CA LEU A 553 -20.23 21.58 3.97
C LEU A 553 -21.73 21.65 4.30
N ARG A 554 -22.12 21.55 5.57
CA ARG A 554 -23.53 21.69 5.99
C ARG A 554 -24.13 23.04 5.57
N ARG A 555 -23.35 24.11 5.61
CA ARG A 555 -23.78 25.45 5.16
C ARG A 555 -24.12 25.43 3.67
N VAL A 556 -23.24 24.88 2.84
CA VAL A 556 -23.47 24.75 1.38
C VAL A 556 -24.65 23.82 1.10
N LEU A 557 -24.72 22.66 1.76
CA LEU A 557 -25.78 21.68 1.55
C LEU A 557 -27.17 22.18 2.00
N SER A 558 -27.25 23.20 2.87
CA SER A 558 -28.52 23.81 3.27
C SER A 558 -29.21 24.60 2.16
N GLU A 559 -28.49 24.92 1.09
CA GLU A 559 -29.02 25.59 -0.10
C GLU A 559 -29.51 24.60 -1.18
N TRP A 560 -29.30 23.29 -0.97
CA TRP A 560 -29.74 22.27 -1.92
C TRP A 560 -31.27 22.13 -1.91
N THR A 561 -31.84 21.85 -3.08
CA THR A 561 -33.29 21.75 -3.28
C THR A 561 -33.93 20.54 -2.58
N ASP A 562 -33.19 19.45 -2.37
CA ASP A 562 -33.67 18.24 -1.69
C ASP A 562 -32.90 17.96 -0.39
N GLU A 563 -33.58 18.09 0.75
CA GLU A 563 -33.01 17.88 2.08
C GLU A 563 -32.51 16.43 2.31
N ARG A 564 -33.09 15.44 1.63
CA ARG A 564 -32.68 14.03 1.75
C ARG A 564 -31.36 13.81 1.05
N ALA A 565 -31.19 14.38 -0.13
CA ALA A 565 -29.91 14.36 -0.84
C ALA A 565 -28.81 15.05 -0.01
N ALA A 566 -29.11 16.24 0.52
CA ALA A 566 -28.21 16.98 1.40
C ALA A 566 -27.80 16.14 2.63
N LYS A 567 -28.75 15.48 3.27
CA LYS A 567 -28.49 14.60 4.42
C LYS A 567 -27.57 13.44 4.06
N ILE A 568 -27.82 12.74 2.95
CA ILE A 568 -27.00 11.61 2.49
C ILE A 568 -25.56 12.05 2.24
N ILE A 569 -25.35 13.17 1.54
CA ILE A 569 -24.01 13.67 1.25
C ILE A 569 -23.26 14.06 2.51
N LEU A 570 -23.94 14.69 3.48
CA LEU A 570 -23.33 15.08 4.74
C LEU A 570 -22.91 13.85 5.57
N GLU A 571 -23.78 12.84 5.66
CA GLU A 571 -23.49 11.58 6.36
C GLU A 571 -22.36 10.80 5.66
N LEU A 572 -22.39 10.75 4.33
CA LEU A 572 -21.36 10.12 3.51
C LEU A 572 -20.00 10.80 3.69
N TYR A 573 -19.95 12.14 3.74
CA TYR A 573 -18.72 12.88 4.03
C TYR A 573 -18.16 12.49 5.41
N GLY A 574 -19.02 12.50 6.43
CA GLY A 574 -18.64 12.15 7.80
C GLY A 574 -18.10 10.72 7.92
N ALA A 575 -18.75 9.75 7.28
CA ALA A 575 -18.30 8.37 7.25
C ALA A 575 -16.98 8.21 6.46
N SER A 576 -16.90 8.78 5.26
CA SER A 576 -15.73 8.62 4.38
C SER A 576 -14.47 9.25 4.97
N THR A 577 -14.61 10.38 5.68
CA THR A 577 -13.49 11.11 6.28
C THR A 577 -13.25 10.77 7.77
N ALA A 578 -13.82 9.67 8.26
CA ALA A 578 -13.56 9.20 9.62
C ALA A 578 -12.07 8.91 9.84
N ARG A 579 -11.53 9.29 11.01
CA ARG A 579 -10.09 9.12 11.31
C ARG A 579 -9.69 7.64 11.32
N ASN A 580 -10.51 6.79 11.91
CA ASN A 580 -10.30 5.35 11.93
C ASN A 580 -10.82 4.71 10.63
N PRO A 581 -9.97 3.99 9.86
CA PRO A 581 -10.37 3.37 8.59
C PRO A 581 -11.56 2.41 8.69
N LYS A 582 -11.76 1.77 9.85
CA LYS A 582 -12.87 0.83 10.09
C LYS A 582 -14.25 1.50 10.17
N ASP A 583 -14.27 2.80 10.43
CA ASP A 583 -15.51 3.58 10.53
C ASP A 583 -15.91 4.18 9.17
N ARG A 584 -15.13 3.92 8.12
CA ARG A 584 -15.39 4.34 6.75
C ARG A 584 -16.19 3.28 5.99
N PRO A 585 -16.88 3.64 4.89
CA PRO A 585 -17.38 2.66 3.93
C PRO A 585 -16.29 1.65 3.55
N ALA A 586 -16.61 0.36 3.57
CA ALA A 586 -15.62 -0.69 3.40
C ALA A 586 -15.09 -0.76 1.95
N SER A 587 -15.80 -0.14 1.01
CA SER A 587 -15.44 -0.06 -0.41
C SER A 587 -15.94 1.23 -1.07
N VAL A 588 -15.31 1.63 -2.17
CA VAL A 588 -15.80 2.75 -3.00
C VAL A 588 -17.16 2.42 -3.64
N SER A 589 -17.48 1.14 -3.84
CA SER A 589 -18.80 0.71 -4.35
C SER A 589 -19.95 1.13 -3.41
N GLU A 590 -19.74 1.14 -2.10
CA GLU A 590 -20.73 1.64 -1.13
C GLU A 590 -20.93 3.16 -1.28
N VAL A 591 -19.84 3.89 -1.52
CA VAL A 591 -19.87 5.34 -1.81
C VAL A 591 -20.68 5.63 -3.08
N VAL A 592 -20.45 4.88 -4.16
CA VAL A 592 -21.22 4.96 -5.41
C VAL A 592 -22.72 4.75 -5.16
N GLY A 593 -23.08 3.77 -4.31
CA GLY A 593 -24.47 3.50 -3.94
C GLY A 593 -25.16 4.71 -3.27
N GLN A 594 -24.48 5.36 -2.33
CA GLN A 594 -24.99 6.55 -1.64
C GLN A 594 -25.08 7.77 -2.56
N LEU A 595 -24.07 8.00 -3.41
CA LEU A 595 -24.08 9.07 -4.41
C LEU A 595 -25.21 8.88 -5.42
N SER A 596 -25.45 7.65 -5.87
CA SER A 596 -26.55 7.32 -6.79
C SER A 596 -27.93 7.59 -6.17
N LEU A 597 -28.09 7.30 -4.88
CA LEU A 597 -29.32 7.60 -4.16
C LEU A 597 -29.54 9.10 -4.00
N ALA A 598 -28.51 9.85 -3.60
CA ALA A 598 -28.57 11.31 -3.51
C ALA A 598 -28.91 11.96 -4.86
N LEU A 599 -28.27 11.50 -5.94
CA LEU A 599 -28.54 11.97 -7.30
C LEU A 599 -29.99 11.71 -7.72
N GLY A 600 -30.55 10.53 -7.38
CA GLY A 600 -31.96 10.22 -7.66
C GLY A 600 -32.93 11.18 -6.97
N TYR A 601 -32.65 11.62 -5.74
CA TYR A 601 -33.44 12.64 -5.06
C TYR A 601 -33.31 14.02 -5.70
N ILE A 602 -32.10 14.41 -6.12
CA ILE A 602 -31.86 15.69 -6.81
C ILE A 602 -32.66 15.73 -8.13
N GLN A 603 -32.58 14.65 -8.91
CA GLN A 603 -33.31 14.51 -10.19
C GLN A 603 -34.83 14.48 -9.98
N ALA A 604 -35.29 13.86 -8.89
CA ALA A 604 -36.68 13.92 -8.45
C ALA A 604 -37.15 15.35 -8.17
N ALA A 605 -36.35 16.14 -7.45
CA ALA A 605 -36.70 17.50 -7.05
C ALA A 605 -36.63 18.51 -8.20
N SER A 606 -35.72 18.32 -9.17
CA SER A 606 -35.57 19.19 -10.35
C SER A 606 -36.59 18.89 -11.46
N GLY A 607 -37.38 17.82 -11.34
CA GLY A 607 -38.32 17.40 -12.37
C GLY A 607 -37.67 16.73 -13.59
N THR A 608 -36.36 16.44 -13.54
CA THR A 608 -35.62 15.66 -14.55
C THR A 608 -35.78 14.15 -14.37
N ASN A 609 -36.58 13.70 -13.39
CA ASN A 609 -36.79 12.32 -12.97
C ASN A 609 -37.54 11.40 -13.96
N ILE A 610 -37.79 11.86 -15.20
CA ILE A 610 -38.43 11.04 -16.22
C ILE A 610 -37.33 10.49 -17.10
N ILE A 611 -37.04 9.20 -16.92
CA ILE A 611 -36.20 8.48 -17.87
C ILE A 611 -37.09 8.16 -19.07
N GLU A 612 -36.66 8.57 -20.27
CA GLU A 612 -37.34 8.16 -21.49
C GLU A 612 -37.45 6.63 -21.52
N ARG A 613 -38.63 6.12 -21.86
CA ARG A 613 -38.92 4.68 -21.86
C ARG A 613 -37.85 3.86 -22.60
N ALA A 614 -37.36 4.36 -23.73
CA ALA A 614 -36.30 3.74 -24.54
C ALA A 614 -34.93 3.64 -23.82
N ASN A 615 -34.69 4.47 -22.81
CA ASN A 615 -33.43 4.55 -22.06
C ASN A 615 -33.49 3.88 -20.68
N PHE A 616 -34.68 3.45 -20.24
CA PHE A 616 -34.88 2.92 -18.89
C PHE A 616 -34.12 1.62 -18.64
N CYS A 617 -34.22 0.64 -19.55
CA CYS A 617 -33.44 -0.59 -19.44
C CYS A 617 -31.93 -0.31 -19.49
N ASN A 618 -31.49 0.62 -20.36
CA ASN A 618 -30.08 0.99 -20.49
C ASN A 618 -29.54 1.56 -19.18
N ARG A 619 -30.35 2.38 -18.51
CA ARG A 619 -29.98 2.93 -17.21
C ARG A 619 -29.87 1.85 -16.13
N ILE A 620 -30.76 0.86 -16.12
CA ILE A 620 -30.65 -0.27 -15.18
C ILE A 620 -29.40 -1.09 -15.46
N ALA A 621 -29.10 -1.38 -16.73
CA ALA A 621 -27.91 -2.11 -17.14
C ALA A 621 -26.63 -1.38 -16.72
N TYR A 622 -26.55 -0.07 -16.96
CA TYR A 622 -25.47 0.80 -16.48
C TYR A 622 -25.31 0.73 -14.96
N LEU A 623 -26.40 0.92 -14.21
CA LEU A 623 -26.40 0.88 -12.73
C LEU A 623 -25.98 -0.49 -12.17
N TYR A 624 -26.15 -1.56 -12.93
CA TYR A 624 -25.80 -2.92 -12.52
C TYR A 624 -24.35 -3.30 -12.87
N GLY A 625 -23.91 -2.98 -14.09
CA GLY A 625 -22.69 -3.52 -14.69
C GLY A 625 -21.55 -2.53 -14.96
N GLY A 626 -21.82 -1.22 -14.92
CA GLY A 626 -20.97 -0.24 -15.59
C GLY A 626 -21.06 -0.37 -17.13
N LEU A 627 -20.33 0.48 -17.86
CA LEU A 627 -20.41 0.60 -19.33
C LEU A 627 -20.02 -0.65 -20.15
N ASP A 628 -19.53 -1.73 -19.52
CA ASP A 628 -18.96 -2.90 -20.21
C ASP A 628 -19.95 -4.04 -20.51
N ILE A 629 -21.26 -3.76 -20.55
CA ILE A 629 -22.26 -4.79 -20.86
C ILE A 629 -23.05 -4.44 -22.14
N HIS A 630 -22.52 -4.99 -23.24
CA HIS A 630 -23.06 -5.28 -24.58
C HIS A 630 -22.67 -4.41 -25.79
N ASP A 631 -22.01 -5.14 -26.70
CA ASP A 631 -22.08 -5.11 -28.17
C ASP A 631 -23.06 -4.07 -28.74
N GLY A 632 -22.48 -3.09 -29.41
CA GLY A 632 -23.17 -1.94 -29.94
C GLY A 632 -24.29 -2.32 -30.90
N SER A 633 -25.54 -2.26 -30.44
CA SER A 633 -26.67 -1.89 -31.29
C SER A 633 -27.92 -1.56 -30.46
N ARG A 634 -28.37 -0.31 -30.63
CA ARG A 634 -29.74 0.21 -30.45
C ARG A 634 -30.32 0.40 -29.04
N PHE A 635 -30.97 1.55 -28.92
CA PHE A 635 -31.99 1.90 -27.93
C PHE A 635 -33.16 0.91 -27.97
N ASP A 636 -33.01 -0.26 -27.37
CA ASP A 636 -34.07 -1.29 -27.35
C ASP A 636 -34.69 -1.41 -25.95
N GLU A 637 -36.02 -1.59 -25.92
CA GLU A 637 -36.79 -1.90 -24.70
C GLU A 637 -36.38 -3.25 -24.06
N ASN A 638 -35.48 -3.99 -24.72
CA ASN A 638 -34.95 -5.27 -24.31
C ASN A 638 -33.42 -5.22 -24.21
N ILE A 639 -32.87 -5.54 -23.05
CA ILE A 639 -31.42 -5.55 -22.81
C ILE A 639 -31.03 -6.85 -22.14
N ALA A 640 -29.94 -7.45 -22.60
CA ALA A 640 -29.26 -8.50 -21.86
C ALA A 640 -28.22 -7.87 -20.93
N ILE A 641 -27.97 -8.45 -19.76
CA ILE A 641 -26.82 -8.17 -18.92
C ILE A 641 -26.34 -9.49 -18.31
N ARG A 642 -25.08 -9.55 -17.87
CA ARG A 642 -24.50 -10.76 -17.28
C ARG A 642 -24.09 -10.51 -15.83
N SER A 643 -24.31 -11.50 -14.96
CA SER A 643 -23.88 -11.41 -13.56
C SER A 643 -22.36 -11.28 -13.45
N LYS A 644 -21.88 -10.70 -12.34
CA LYS A 644 -20.43 -10.55 -12.09
C LYS A 644 -19.67 -11.88 -12.06
N SER A 645 -20.33 -12.97 -11.67
CA SER A 645 -19.77 -14.33 -11.70
C SER A 645 -19.65 -14.90 -13.12
N GLY A 646 -20.29 -14.29 -14.11
CA GLY A 646 -20.39 -14.79 -15.48
C GLY A 646 -21.33 -15.99 -15.64
N GLN A 647 -22.04 -16.40 -14.58
CA GLN A 647 -22.83 -17.63 -14.56
C GLN A 647 -24.30 -17.44 -14.90
N ILE A 648 -24.81 -16.21 -14.82
CA ILE A 648 -26.22 -15.89 -14.98
C ILE A 648 -26.37 -14.81 -16.05
N ASP A 649 -27.08 -15.14 -17.11
CA ASP A 649 -27.56 -14.18 -18.10
C ASP A 649 -28.91 -13.62 -17.66
N ILE A 650 -29.05 -12.31 -17.72
CA ILE A 650 -30.23 -11.57 -17.27
C ILE A 650 -30.78 -10.82 -18.48
N GLN A 651 -32.05 -10.95 -18.79
CA GLN A 651 -32.71 -10.15 -19.81
C GLN A 651 -33.77 -9.27 -19.16
N LEU A 652 -33.72 -7.98 -19.45
CA LEU A 652 -34.70 -6.97 -19.07
C LEU A 652 -35.58 -6.68 -20.27
N ALA A 653 -36.89 -6.65 -20.09
CA ALA A 653 -37.86 -6.34 -21.13
C ALA A 653 -39.00 -5.47 -20.59
N LEU A 654 -39.17 -4.26 -21.11
CA LEU A 654 -40.34 -3.44 -20.77
C LEU A 654 -41.62 -4.04 -21.38
N ARG A 655 -42.72 -3.94 -20.62
CA ARG A 655 -44.08 -4.34 -21.03
C ARG A 655 -44.94 -3.09 -21.27
N GLU A 656 -46.21 -3.27 -21.61
CA GLU A 656 -47.12 -2.14 -21.90
C GLU A 656 -47.13 -1.07 -20.80
N GLU A 657 -47.29 0.19 -21.19
CA GLU A 657 -47.45 1.30 -20.24
C GLU A 657 -48.68 1.09 -19.38
N THR A 658 -48.51 1.17 -18.06
CA THR A 658 -49.59 0.95 -17.09
C THR A 658 -50.14 2.25 -16.52
N GLY A 659 -49.62 3.41 -16.98
CA GLY A 659 -50.05 4.76 -16.63
C GLY A 659 -49.03 5.81 -17.10
N LYS A 660 -49.32 7.11 -16.92
CA LYS A 660 -48.37 8.19 -17.26
C LYS A 660 -47.06 8.02 -16.46
N GLY A 661 -45.97 7.69 -17.15
CA GLY A 661 -44.64 7.55 -16.56
C GLY A 661 -44.37 6.21 -15.87
N ASN A 662 -45.23 5.20 -16.03
CA ASN A 662 -45.03 3.86 -15.47
C ASN A 662 -45.12 2.78 -16.55
N SER A 663 -44.33 1.72 -16.39
CA SER A 663 -44.34 0.57 -17.30
C SER A 663 -44.28 -0.74 -16.53
N GLY A 664 -44.87 -1.80 -17.08
CA GLY A 664 -44.51 -3.14 -16.63
C GLY A 664 -43.07 -3.48 -17.03
N LEU A 665 -42.41 -4.38 -16.28
CA LEU A 665 -41.06 -4.85 -16.57
C LEU A 665 -40.97 -6.36 -16.32
N GLU A 666 -40.37 -7.10 -17.25
CA GLU A 666 -40.03 -8.51 -17.09
C GLU A 666 -38.51 -8.66 -16.96
N LEU A 667 -38.08 -9.45 -15.96
CA LEU A 667 -36.70 -9.87 -15.78
C LEU A 667 -36.62 -11.38 -15.99
N ARG A 668 -35.78 -11.84 -16.90
CA ARG A 668 -35.48 -13.27 -17.13
C ARG A 668 -34.07 -13.56 -16.64
N PHE A 669 -33.91 -14.57 -15.80
CA PHE A 669 -32.61 -15.06 -15.34
C PHE A 669 -32.38 -16.46 -15.91
N ALA A 670 -31.25 -16.67 -16.59
CA ALA A 670 -30.84 -17.93 -17.18
C ALA A 670 -29.46 -18.33 -16.67
N VAL A 671 -29.33 -19.53 -16.09
CA VAL A 671 -28.07 -20.03 -15.53
C VAL A 671 -27.34 -20.89 -16.58
N GLU A 672 -26.15 -20.46 -17.04
CA GLU A 672 -25.45 -21.10 -18.18
C GLU A 672 -24.60 -22.34 -17.79
N ARG A 673 -24.19 -22.52 -16.52
CA ARG A 673 -23.43 -23.70 -16.09
C ARG A 673 -23.71 -24.10 -14.64
N LEU A 674 -24.62 -25.06 -14.46
CA LEU A 674 -24.56 -25.94 -13.29
C LEU A 674 -23.76 -27.18 -13.71
N SER A 675 -22.63 -27.47 -13.06
CA SER A 675 -21.96 -28.77 -13.18
C SER A 675 -22.89 -29.83 -12.59
N LEU A 676 -23.76 -30.39 -13.42
CA LEU A 676 -24.79 -31.36 -13.05
C LEU A 676 -24.19 -32.78 -12.85
N THR A 677 -23.09 -32.89 -12.12
CA THR A 677 -22.53 -34.19 -11.74
C THR A 677 -23.06 -34.73 -10.42
N ASP A 678 -23.77 -33.95 -9.59
CA ASP A 678 -24.24 -34.43 -8.26
C ASP A 678 -25.65 -33.97 -7.84
N ILE A 679 -26.67 -34.05 -8.70
CA ILE A 679 -28.06 -33.84 -8.23
C ILE A 679 -29.02 -34.89 -8.79
N SER A 680 -29.22 -35.96 -8.02
CA SER A 680 -30.33 -36.91 -8.15
C SER A 680 -31.68 -36.36 -7.62
N SER A 681 -31.85 -35.04 -7.48
CA SER A 681 -33.13 -34.41 -7.10
C SER A 681 -33.39 -33.04 -7.76
N SER A 682 -33.50 -32.99 -9.09
CA SER A 682 -33.77 -31.76 -9.86
C SER A 682 -35.05 -31.00 -9.46
N SER A 683 -36.03 -31.66 -8.84
CA SER A 683 -37.27 -31.02 -8.36
C SER A 683 -37.11 -30.29 -7.01
N ASN A 684 -36.38 -30.86 -6.05
CA ASN A 684 -36.21 -30.27 -4.72
C ASN A 684 -35.30 -29.05 -4.76
N ALA A 685 -34.21 -29.10 -5.52
CA ALA A 685 -33.34 -27.95 -5.74
C ALA A 685 -34.09 -26.79 -6.42
N ARG A 686 -34.92 -27.11 -7.43
CA ARG A 686 -35.77 -26.13 -8.11
C ARG A 686 -36.80 -25.51 -7.16
N ASN A 687 -37.42 -26.31 -6.29
CA ASN A 687 -38.37 -25.82 -5.29
C ASN A 687 -37.69 -24.91 -4.26
N ALA A 688 -36.49 -25.26 -3.78
CA ALA A 688 -35.73 -24.44 -2.83
C ALA A 688 -35.32 -23.09 -3.45
N LEU A 689 -34.82 -23.10 -4.69
CA LEU A 689 -34.49 -21.88 -5.43
C LEU A 689 -35.73 -21.00 -5.66
N ASN A 690 -36.84 -21.61 -6.10
CA ASN A 690 -38.10 -20.89 -6.29
C ASN A 690 -38.58 -20.21 -5.00
N GLN A 691 -38.51 -20.90 -3.85
CA GLN A 691 -38.88 -20.31 -2.56
C GLN A 691 -38.00 -19.11 -2.18
N ARG A 692 -36.68 -19.17 -2.45
CA ARG A 692 -35.77 -18.04 -2.21
C ARG A 692 -36.12 -16.85 -3.10
N LEU A 693 -36.39 -17.10 -4.38
CA LEU A 693 -36.76 -16.05 -5.32
C LEU A 693 -38.17 -15.49 -5.06
N ASP A 694 -39.11 -16.29 -4.59
CA ASP A 694 -40.43 -15.82 -4.12
C ASP A 694 -40.28 -14.88 -2.92
N LYS A 695 -39.34 -15.18 -2.00
CA LYS A 695 -39.00 -14.32 -0.87
C LYS A 695 -38.30 -13.03 -1.28
N VAL A 696 -37.50 -13.05 -2.35
CA VAL A 696 -36.91 -11.84 -2.93
C VAL A 696 -38.00 -11.00 -3.55
N ALA A 697 -38.80 -11.56 -4.47
CA ALA A 697 -39.85 -10.84 -5.18
C ALA A 697 -40.88 -10.19 -4.23
N SER A 698 -41.24 -10.84 -3.12
CA SER A 698 -42.22 -10.31 -2.16
C SER A 698 -41.78 -9.02 -1.43
N ARG A 699 -40.48 -8.67 -1.47
CA ARG A 699 -39.95 -7.42 -0.92
C ARG A 699 -40.19 -6.22 -1.84
N PHE A 700 -40.43 -6.47 -3.12
CA PHE A 700 -40.55 -5.44 -4.14
C PHE A 700 -42.02 -5.24 -4.54
N PRO A 701 -42.56 -4.02 -4.43
CA PRO A 701 -43.97 -3.75 -4.75
C PRO A 701 -44.33 -4.18 -6.18
N GLY A 702 -45.37 -5.00 -6.31
CA GLY A 702 -45.87 -5.44 -7.61
C GLY A 702 -44.99 -6.44 -8.36
N ALA A 703 -43.91 -6.93 -7.73
CA ALA A 703 -43.08 -7.99 -8.27
C ALA A 703 -43.69 -9.38 -7.99
N SER A 704 -43.65 -10.26 -8.97
CA SER A 704 -44.09 -11.65 -8.84
C SER A 704 -43.26 -12.56 -9.72
N ARG A 705 -42.87 -13.73 -9.19
CA ARG A 705 -42.05 -14.69 -9.92
C ARG A 705 -42.91 -15.63 -10.76
N ARG A 706 -42.44 -15.97 -11.96
CA ARG A 706 -43.00 -17.02 -12.84
C ARG A 706 -41.97 -18.08 -13.19
N ASN A 707 -42.44 -19.31 -13.38
CA ASN A 707 -41.61 -20.45 -13.79
C ASN A 707 -41.29 -20.40 -15.29
N GLY A 708 -40.02 -20.65 -15.66
CA GLY A 708 -39.62 -20.88 -17.06
C GLY A 708 -39.98 -22.28 -17.59
N LYS A 709 -39.88 -22.47 -18.92
CA LYS A 709 -40.50 -23.63 -19.59
C LYS A 709 -39.63 -24.88 -19.83
N HIS A 710 -38.29 -24.89 -19.98
CA HIS A 710 -37.46 -26.14 -19.98
C HIS A 710 -35.93 -25.88 -20.13
N GLY A 711 -35.09 -26.89 -19.84
CA GLY A 711 -33.73 -27.09 -20.38
C GLY A 711 -32.57 -26.51 -19.55
N GLN A 712 -32.50 -25.20 -19.44
CA GLN A 712 -31.58 -24.46 -18.56
C GLN A 712 -32.40 -23.93 -17.37
N TYR A 713 -31.80 -23.70 -16.20
CA TYR A 713 -32.56 -23.21 -15.04
C TYR A 713 -32.99 -21.75 -15.27
N GLU A 714 -34.16 -21.58 -15.89
CA GLU A 714 -34.74 -20.28 -16.19
C GLU A 714 -35.83 -19.87 -15.19
N VAL A 715 -35.76 -18.63 -14.71
CA VAL A 715 -36.74 -18.02 -13.82
C VAL A 715 -37.07 -16.61 -14.30
N PHE A 716 -38.35 -16.24 -14.20
CA PHE A 716 -38.84 -14.90 -14.54
C PHE A 716 -39.31 -14.18 -13.28
N ILE A 717 -39.07 -12.88 -13.20
CA ILE A 717 -39.68 -11.97 -12.21
C ILE A 717 -40.33 -10.82 -12.98
N ASP A 718 -41.63 -10.67 -12.82
CA ASP A 718 -42.41 -9.60 -13.45
C ASP A 718 -42.78 -8.55 -12.43
N MET A 719 -42.59 -7.28 -12.79
CA MET A 719 -43.10 -6.14 -12.06
C MET A 719 -44.28 -5.54 -12.81
N LYS A 720 -45.46 -5.51 -12.17
CA LYS A 720 -46.70 -4.99 -12.79
C LYS A 720 -46.63 -3.51 -13.15
N SER A 721 -45.91 -2.71 -12.37
CA SER A 721 -45.76 -1.27 -12.58
C SER A 721 -44.48 -0.79 -11.94
N VAL A 722 -43.58 -0.23 -12.74
CA VAL A 722 -42.34 0.40 -12.33
C VAL A 722 -42.35 1.83 -12.85
N PRO A 723 -42.04 2.83 -12.00
CA PRO A 723 -41.90 4.19 -12.49
C PRO A 723 -40.69 4.30 -13.42
N LEU A 724 -40.87 4.94 -14.57
CA LEU A 724 -39.81 5.27 -15.54
C LEU A 724 -38.99 6.45 -15.01
N SER A 725 -38.37 6.23 -13.86
CA SER A 725 -37.65 7.22 -13.08
C SER A 725 -36.36 6.62 -12.54
N VAL A 726 -35.50 7.49 -11.99
CA VAL A 726 -34.22 7.06 -11.43
C VAL A 726 -34.43 6.15 -10.23
N GLU A 727 -35.44 6.44 -9.41
CA GLU A 727 -35.88 5.61 -8.29
C GLU A 727 -36.40 4.23 -8.75
N GLY A 728 -37.17 4.21 -9.85
CA GLY A 728 -37.63 2.95 -10.43
C GLY A 728 -36.49 2.10 -10.96
N ALA A 729 -35.52 2.73 -11.66
CA ALA A 729 -34.34 2.04 -12.16
C ALA A 729 -33.47 1.48 -11.02
N ALA A 730 -33.28 2.24 -9.92
CA ALA A 730 -32.55 1.78 -8.75
C ALA A 730 -33.23 0.59 -8.05
N THR A 731 -34.56 0.65 -7.91
CA THR A 731 -35.39 -0.43 -7.34
C THR A 731 -35.22 -1.72 -8.14
N VAL A 732 -35.25 -1.63 -9.46
CA VAL A 732 -35.04 -2.79 -10.35
C VAL A 732 -33.62 -3.35 -10.22
N ARG A 733 -32.60 -2.48 -10.16
CA ARG A 733 -31.21 -2.90 -9.96
C ARG A 733 -31.02 -3.66 -8.66
N GLU A 734 -31.65 -3.21 -7.57
CA GLU A 734 -31.63 -3.90 -6.28
C GLU A 734 -32.30 -5.28 -6.36
N LEU A 735 -33.46 -5.37 -7.00
CA LEU A 735 -34.14 -6.65 -7.27
C LEU A 735 -33.25 -7.63 -8.04
N ILE A 736 -32.55 -7.16 -9.07
CA ILE A 736 -31.61 -7.99 -9.85
C ILE A 736 -30.47 -8.50 -8.95
N SER A 737 -29.89 -7.64 -8.12
CA SER A 737 -28.81 -8.01 -7.19
C SER A 737 -29.25 -9.06 -6.17
N ASP A 738 -30.42 -8.87 -5.55
CA ASP A 738 -30.98 -9.80 -4.56
C ASP A 738 -31.34 -11.16 -5.19
N ALA A 739 -31.88 -11.14 -6.41
CA ALA A 739 -32.23 -12.34 -7.16
C ALA A 739 -30.98 -13.16 -7.52
N ILE A 740 -29.91 -12.51 -7.98
CA ILE A 740 -28.63 -13.16 -8.29
C ILE A 740 -28.01 -13.77 -7.05
N GLY A 741 -27.94 -13.02 -5.95
CA GLY A 741 -27.46 -13.56 -4.68
C GLY A 741 -28.30 -14.75 -4.18
N ALA A 742 -29.59 -14.81 -4.50
CA ALA A 742 -30.44 -15.97 -4.19
C ALA A 742 -30.24 -17.18 -5.13
N ILE A 743 -29.78 -16.96 -6.36
CA ILE A 743 -29.47 -18.02 -7.35
C ILE A 743 -28.08 -18.60 -7.11
N GLU A 744 -27.10 -17.78 -6.71
CA GLU A 744 -25.71 -18.20 -6.49
C GLU A 744 -25.49 -18.87 -5.12
N ARG A 745 -26.32 -18.56 -4.12
CA ARG A 745 -26.43 -19.32 -2.86
C ARG A 745 -27.23 -20.59 -3.08
#